data_AF-A0A1W1X8L5-F1
#
_entry.id   AF-A0A1W1X8L5-F1
#
_cell.length_a   1.000
_cell.length_b   1.000
_cell.length_c   1.000
_cell.angle_alpha   90.00
_cell.angle_beta   90.00
_cell.angle_gamma   90.00
#
_symmetry.space_group_name_H-M   'P 1'
#
loop_
_entity.id
_entity.type
_entity.pdbx_description
1 polymer ?
#
loop_
_entity_poly.entity_id
_entity_poly.type
_entity_poly.pdbx_seq_one_letter_code
_entity_poly.pdbx_strand_id
1 'polypeptide(L)'
;MRHTLLALLLGTLCATSAFADLQDGFDEYELDNYAGALKEFRPLAEKGDPQAQFALGTMYWHGKGVPKDAAEAARWYQKAADQGNVDAANNLGLLYDQGDGVPHDAKRAIALFRKAADRGSAGAQNMLGLHYLGGDGIAKDVAKARQLLQQAAEAGLATAQYNLASYLEFKASPPDPDAALAWYRKAAAQGHARAQLGLATLYLEGKAVPQSDLEALAWVRKAADGGLGDAQFQLGLMYRQGKGVPADAVEAVRWYRKAAEQGNIDAQHNLGVLYLKGIGVPKDAQQAAVWLGKAAEQGSPESQRSLGYLYLDGTGVAQSNAEALRWLGKAAAQGDAIAQREMGVSHELGRGVVQDYGTAADWYSKSAEQGQANAQYELARMYWFGTGRDRDREQAIAWYRKSAEQGLPEAQAALGLAYQKGDGVAKDVEQGLQWLRKAAGQGDSVGQVGLGYSYQAGLGVPVDPAMAARYYRLAADQDNTEGHYYLGWLYASGRGVHKDLQQARQLYTKAAQRGYTDAQYQLGFLLASGKPSNADLASAVDWWTRAAEQGHAQAQFELAYAQENGRGTARNEAAAAEWYAKSAEQGNTDAQVNLGMLYRDGRGVARDDERATALFLEAANAGNATAENNMGIAFREGRGTSKNDVMAFKWFTRAANHGDDMGQLNLGYAYSQGQGVATDAHQAAFWYGKAANQGNRVAQHNLALLYQEGRGLPRNLKEAAQWYRKAAAQGHPAATNNLALLYQHGDGVPKNPVAAYALYTLAQQKKAQLSVDPNVNRSAVESSLTPAERKRAGQLADKLITSTNPITTLDDFLKGSHKP
;
A
#
# COMPACT_ATOMS: atom_id res chain seq x y z
N MET A 1 73.41 -8.84 -99.95
CA MET A 1 73.91 -9.84 -98.99
C MET A 1 75.06 -9.23 -98.20
N ARG A 2 75.08 -9.05 -96.87
CA ARG A 2 73.98 -8.90 -95.88
C ARG A 2 73.17 -7.59 -95.93
N HIS A 3 73.61 -6.60 -96.71
CA HIS A 3 72.96 -5.35 -97.22
C HIS A 3 71.41 -5.31 -97.13
N THR A 4 70.67 -4.19 -96.92
CA THR A 4 70.81 -2.74 -97.25
C THR A 4 69.46 -2.07 -96.82
N LEU A 5 69.31 -0.81 -96.39
CA LEU A 5 69.01 0.45 -97.15
C LEU A 5 68.37 1.44 -96.12
N LEU A 6 68.75 2.74 -96.04
CA LEU A 6 68.06 3.94 -96.61
C LEU A 6 66.57 4.11 -96.18
N ALA A 7 65.96 5.28 -95.96
CA ALA A 7 66.18 6.73 -96.11
C ALA A 7 65.04 7.45 -95.31
N LEU A 8 65.24 8.57 -94.59
CA LEU A 8 65.14 9.99 -95.00
C LEU A 8 63.78 10.50 -95.57
N LEU A 9 63.30 11.59 -94.95
CA LEU A 9 62.42 12.71 -95.39
C LEU A 9 60.88 12.53 -95.31
N LEU A 10 60.14 13.27 -94.45
CA LEU A 10 59.82 14.72 -94.36
C LEU A 10 58.69 15.19 -95.29
N GLY A 11 57.69 15.84 -94.68
CA GLY A 11 56.68 16.73 -95.28
C GLY A 11 55.37 16.02 -95.65
N THR A 12 54.18 16.45 -95.24
CA THR A 12 53.71 17.81 -94.96
C THR A 12 52.54 17.82 -93.98
N LEU A 13 52.51 18.85 -93.14
CA LEU A 13 51.42 19.21 -92.24
C LEU A 13 50.07 19.20 -92.96
N CYS A 14 49.11 18.47 -92.39
CA CYS A 14 47.71 18.87 -92.35
C CYS A 14 47.25 18.73 -90.89
N ALA A 15 46.70 19.80 -90.33
CA ALA A 15 46.24 19.89 -88.96
C ALA A 15 45.33 18.70 -88.59
N THR A 16 45.79 17.85 -87.67
CA THR A 16 44.97 16.80 -87.06
C THR A 16 44.10 17.43 -85.99
N SER A 17 42.80 17.56 -86.27
CA SER A 17 41.77 17.63 -85.25
C SER A 17 41.96 16.46 -84.28
N ALA A 18 42.14 16.76 -82.99
CA ALA A 18 42.13 15.74 -81.94
C ALA A 18 40.80 14.97 -82.03
N PHE A 19 40.88 13.69 -82.40
CA PHE A 19 39.73 12.79 -82.33
C PHE A 19 39.61 12.30 -80.89
N ALA A 20 38.38 12.20 -80.39
CA ALA A 20 38.14 11.64 -79.06
C ALA A 20 38.57 10.17 -79.00
N ASP A 21 39.29 9.81 -77.93
CA ASP A 21 39.83 8.47 -77.70
C ASP A 21 39.30 7.89 -76.37
N LEU A 22 38.87 6.63 -76.40
CA LEU A 22 38.27 5.97 -75.23
C LEU A 22 39.29 5.79 -74.10
N GLN A 23 40.55 5.50 -74.44
CA GLN A 23 41.63 5.33 -73.47
C GLN A 23 41.99 6.66 -72.84
N ASP A 24 42.10 7.73 -73.64
CA ASP A 24 42.35 9.09 -73.11
C ASP A 24 41.25 9.49 -72.11
N GLY A 25 39.99 9.13 -72.37
CA GLY A 25 38.89 9.36 -71.43
C GLY A 25 39.06 8.61 -70.11
N PHE A 26 39.51 7.35 -70.14
CA PHE A 26 39.76 6.57 -68.92
C PHE A 26 40.98 7.08 -68.15
N ASP A 27 42.07 7.41 -68.85
CA ASP A 27 43.29 7.97 -68.25
C ASP A 27 42.97 9.30 -67.52
N GLU A 28 42.18 10.17 -68.14
CA GLU A 28 41.72 11.42 -67.53
C GLU A 28 40.78 11.18 -66.33
N TYR A 29 39.95 10.14 -66.39
CA TYR A 29 39.06 9.77 -65.29
C TYR A 29 39.84 9.24 -64.08
N GLU A 30 40.90 8.46 -64.31
CA GLU A 30 41.80 7.95 -63.27
C GLU A 30 42.63 9.05 -62.61
N LEU A 31 42.95 10.12 -63.34
CA LEU A 31 43.63 11.31 -62.84
C LEU A 31 42.69 12.30 -62.10
N ASP A 32 41.44 11.90 -61.83
CA ASP A 32 40.38 12.76 -61.28
C ASP A 32 40.06 14.00 -62.13
N ASN A 33 40.54 14.07 -63.38
CA ASN A 33 40.22 15.14 -64.32
C ASN A 33 38.90 14.84 -65.04
N TYR A 34 37.80 14.90 -64.28
CA TYR A 34 36.48 14.53 -64.78
C TYR A 34 35.96 15.44 -65.90
N ALA A 35 36.44 16.69 -66.01
CA ALA A 35 36.09 17.56 -67.13
C ALA A 35 36.78 17.11 -68.43
N GLY A 36 38.04 16.66 -68.34
CA GLY A 36 38.77 16.02 -69.44
C GLY A 36 38.11 14.71 -69.86
N ALA A 37 37.83 13.82 -68.90
CA ALA A 37 37.14 12.56 -69.14
C ALA A 37 35.77 12.78 -69.82
N LEU A 38 34.99 13.78 -69.38
CA LEU A 38 33.70 14.11 -69.99
C LEU A 38 33.85 14.54 -71.46
N LYS A 39 34.89 15.31 -71.77
CA LYS A 39 35.17 15.81 -73.11
C LYS A 39 35.49 14.66 -74.08
N GLU A 40 36.16 13.63 -73.61
CA GLU A 40 36.49 12.44 -74.41
C GLU A 40 35.33 11.43 -74.48
N PHE A 41 34.67 11.14 -73.35
CA PHE A 41 33.58 10.15 -73.33
C PHE A 41 32.29 10.61 -74.02
N ARG A 42 31.88 11.88 -73.86
CA ARG A 42 30.60 12.37 -74.42
C ARG A 42 30.47 12.15 -75.94
N PRO A 43 31.40 12.59 -76.80
CA PRO A 43 31.26 12.39 -78.25
C PRO A 43 31.27 10.90 -78.66
N LEU A 44 32.00 10.05 -77.92
CA LEU A 44 32.02 8.60 -78.16
C LEU A 44 30.69 7.94 -77.74
N ALA A 45 30.17 8.33 -76.58
CA ALA A 45 28.89 7.83 -76.06
C ALA A 45 27.72 8.21 -76.97
N GLU A 46 27.72 9.44 -77.51
CA GLU A 46 26.73 9.94 -78.48
C GLU A 46 26.83 9.20 -79.83
N LYS A 47 28.02 8.76 -80.24
CA LYS A 47 28.23 7.91 -81.43
C LYS A 47 27.85 6.43 -81.23
N GLY A 48 27.49 6.04 -80.01
CA GLY A 48 27.02 4.70 -79.71
C GLY A 48 28.01 3.80 -78.98
N ASP A 49 29.21 4.27 -78.62
CA ASP A 49 30.20 3.41 -77.96
C ASP A 49 29.71 2.93 -76.58
N PRO A 50 29.56 1.61 -76.34
CA PRO A 50 28.94 1.09 -75.13
C PRO A 50 29.80 1.26 -73.86
N GLN A 51 31.13 1.43 -73.99
CA GLN A 51 32.01 1.68 -72.84
C GLN A 51 31.98 3.15 -72.46
N ALA A 52 32.02 4.06 -73.44
CA ALA A 52 31.84 5.49 -73.20
C ALA A 52 30.44 5.81 -72.64
N GLN A 53 29.39 5.12 -73.10
CA GLN A 53 28.04 5.24 -72.54
C GLN A 53 27.97 4.78 -71.08
N PHE A 54 28.61 3.65 -70.75
CA PHE A 54 28.71 3.19 -69.36
C PHE A 54 29.50 4.17 -68.47
N ALA A 55 30.64 4.65 -68.95
CA ALA A 55 31.47 5.63 -68.25
C ALA A 55 30.68 6.93 -68.01
N LEU A 56 29.99 7.43 -69.03
CA LEU A 56 29.15 8.63 -68.92
C LEU A 56 27.97 8.42 -67.94
N GLY A 57 27.32 7.24 -67.96
CA GLY A 57 26.31 6.89 -66.96
C GLY A 57 26.86 6.88 -65.53
N THR A 58 28.09 6.37 -65.34
CA THR A 58 28.80 6.36 -64.06
C THR A 58 29.15 7.77 -63.58
N MET A 59 29.56 8.64 -64.49
CA MET A 59 29.81 10.06 -64.20
C MET A 59 28.55 10.77 -63.72
N TYR A 60 27.40 10.57 -64.38
CA TYR A 60 26.12 11.13 -63.93
C TYR A 60 25.65 10.54 -62.60
N TRP A 61 25.84 9.25 -62.36
CA TRP A 61 25.41 8.60 -61.12
C TRP A 61 26.19 9.12 -59.90
N HIS A 62 27.50 9.37 -60.05
CA HIS A 62 28.34 9.90 -58.98
C HIS A 62 28.45 11.44 -58.97
N GLY A 63 27.99 12.13 -60.01
CA GLY A 63 28.17 13.57 -60.15
C GLY A 63 29.63 13.97 -60.41
N LYS A 64 30.39 13.15 -61.14
CA LYS A 64 31.80 13.39 -61.47
C LYS A 64 31.91 14.14 -62.79
N GLY A 65 32.33 15.41 -62.75
CA GLY A 65 32.44 16.28 -63.94
C GLY A 65 31.10 16.76 -64.52
N VAL A 66 29.98 16.24 -64.00
CA VAL A 66 28.60 16.64 -64.32
C VAL A 66 27.77 16.69 -63.03
N PRO A 67 26.66 17.46 -62.97
CA PRO A 67 25.73 17.36 -61.85
C PRO A 67 25.22 15.92 -61.69
N LYS A 68 25.08 15.48 -60.43
CA LYS A 68 24.52 14.14 -60.14
C LYS A 68 23.09 14.05 -60.69
N ASP A 69 22.85 13.08 -61.56
CA ASP A 69 21.55 12.84 -62.18
C ASP A 69 21.34 11.34 -62.42
N ALA A 70 20.55 10.70 -61.56
CA ALA A 70 20.28 9.27 -61.65
C ALA A 70 19.40 8.91 -62.86
N ALA A 71 18.54 9.81 -63.33
CA ALA A 71 17.68 9.55 -64.48
C ALA A 71 18.51 9.57 -65.77
N GLU A 72 19.45 10.50 -65.88
CA GLU A 72 20.38 10.56 -67.00
C GLU A 72 21.38 9.39 -66.95
N ALA A 73 21.85 9.02 -65.75
CA ALA A 73 22.64 7.80 -65.57
C ALA A 73 21.89 6.55 -66.06
N ALA A 74 20.61 6.38 -65.67
CA ALA A 74 19.77 5.27 -66.11
C ALA A 74 19.61 5.23 -67.63
N ARG A 75 19.47 6.39 -68.30
CA ARG A 75 19.39 6.46 -69.77
C ARG A 75 20.67 5.99 -70.44
N TRP A 76 21.83 6.43 -69.96
CA TRP A 76 23.12 6.01 -70.52
C TRP A 76 23.43 4.54 -70.22
N TYR A 77 23.14 4.07 -69.02
CA TYR A 77 23.25 2.65 -68.70
C TYR A 77 22.30 1.79 -69.54
N GLN A 78 21.07 2.24 -69.82
CA GLN A 78 20.14 1.52 -70.70
C GLN A 78 20.71 1.37 -72.11
N LYS A 79 21.23 2.44 -72.71
CA LYS A 79 21.88 2.39 -74.03
C LYS A 79 23.07 1.42 -74.07
N ALA A 80 23.91 1.45 -73.04
CA ALA A 80 25.05 0.53 -72.94
C ALA A 80 24.62 -0.92 -72.69
N ALA A 81 23.64 -1.14 -71.82
CA ALA A 81 23.10 -2.46 -71.47
C ALA A 81 22.40 -3.13 -72.66
N ASP A 82 21.67 -2.36 -73.48
CA ASP A 82 21.03 -2.86 -74.71
C ASP A 82 22.05 -3.36 -75.74
N GLN A 83 23.28 -2.84 -75.68
CA GLN A 83 24.42 -3.29 -76.47
C GLN A 83 25.21 -4.43 -75.80
N GLY A 84 24.75 -4.91 -74.64
CA GLY A 84 25.35 -6.03 -73.93
C GLY A 84 26.46 -5.66 -72.94
N ASN A 85 26.64 -4.38 -72.60
CA ASN A 85 27.54 -3.98 -71.52
C ASN A 85 27.01 -4.53 -70.18
N VAL A 86 27.82 -5.37 -69.54
CA VAL A 86 27.43 -6.13 -68.34
C VAL A 86 27.35 -5.23 -67.10
N ASP A 87 28.30 -4.31 -66.94
CA ASP A 87 28.36 -3.40 -65.79
C ASP A 87 27.23 -2.36 -65.85
N ALA A 88 26.90 -1.90 -67.07
CA ALA A 88 25.74 -1.05 -67.30
C ALA A 88 24.43 -1.77 -66.97
N ALA A 89 24.28 -3.05 -67.35
CA ALA A 89 23.10 -3.83 -67.02
C ALA A 89 22.96 -4.04 -65.50
N ASN A 90 24.08 -4.32 -64.80
CA ASN A 90 24.10 -4.40 -63.33
C ASN A 90 23.69 -3.07 -62.68
N ASN A 91 24.31 -1.96 -63.07
CA ASN A 91 24.06 -0.65 -62.46
C ASN A 91 22.65 -0.15 -62.77
N LEU A 92 22.14 -0.38 -63.98
CA LEU A 92 20.75 -0.10 -64.31
C LEU A 92 19.79 -0.95 -63.49
N GLY A 93 20.12 -2.22 -63.25
CA GLY A 93 19.36 -3.09 -62.36
C GLY A 93 19.27 -2.51 -60.95
N LEU A 94 20.37 -2.01 -60.40
CA LEU A 94 20.39 -1.32 -59.10
C LEU A 94 19.50 -0.08 -59.07
N LEU A 95 19.49 0.73 -60.13
CA LEU A 95 18.62 1.91 -60.21
C LEU A 95 17.13 1.54 -60.19
N TYR A 96 16.72 0.50 -60.93
CA TYR A 96 15.35 -0.01 -60.89
C TYR A 96 14.99 -0.67 -59.56
N ASP A 97 15.95 -1.34 -58.89
CA ASP A 97 15.76 -1.98 -57.59
C ASP A 97 15.58 -0.95 -56.46
N GLN A 98 16.24 0.21 -56.56
CA GLN A 98 16.16 1.27 -55.56
C GLN A 98 15.10 2.33 -55.89
N GLY A 99 14.65 2.39 -57.14
CA GLY A 99 13.80 3.47 -57.63
C GLY A 99 14.51 4.82 -57.73
N ASP A 100 15.83 4.82 -57.96
CA ASP A 100 16.65 6.04 -58.07
C ASP A 100 16.75 6.49 -59.53
N GLY A 101 16.21 7.67 -59.86
CA GLY A 101 16.15 8.19 -61.24
C GLY A 101 15.17 7.47 -62.18
N VAL A 102 14.62 6.33 -61.76
CA VAL A 102 13.57 5.56 -62.45
C VAL A 102 12.55 5.03 -61.43
N PRO A 103 11.28 4.78 -61.81
CA PRO A 103 10.34 4.13 -60.90
C PRO A 103 10.83 2.75 -60.46
N HIS A 104 10.64 2.41 -59.18
CA HIS A 104 10.98 1.09 -58.65
C HIS A 104 10.28 -0.03 -59.45
N ASP A 105 11.06 -0.98 -59.98
CA ASP A 105 10.57 -2.13 -60.74
C ASP A 105 11.48 -3.34 -60.52
N ALA A 106 11.15 -4.13 -59.48
CA ALA A 106 11.88 -5.34 -59.14
C ALA A 106 11.94 -6.36 -60.28
N LYS A 107 10.89 -6.49 -61.12
CA LYS A 107 10.89 -7.46 -62.23
C LYS A 107 11.89 -7.04 -63.30
N ARG A 108 11.96 -5.75 -63.61
CA ARG A 108 12.92 -5.21 -64.56
C ARG A 108 14.34 -5.28 -64.02
N ALA A 109 14.56 -4.96 -62.74
CA ALA A 109 15.84 -5.12 -62.07
C ALA A 109 16.33 -6.58 -62.16
N ILE A 110 15.49 -7.56 -61.82
CA ILE A 110 15.80 -9.00 -61.89
C ILE A 110 16.13 -9.44 -63.32
N ALA A 111 15.41 -8.93 -64.33
CA ALA A 111 15.70 -9.25 -65.72
C ALA A 111 17.10 -8.73 -66.15
N LEU A 112 17.48 -7.54 -65.69
CA LEU A 112 18.81 -6.96 -65.93
C LEU A 112 19.89 -7.71 -65.15
N PHE A 113 19.66 -8.01 -63.87
CA PHE A 113 20.58 -8.80 -63.06
C PHE A 113 20.79 -10.20 -63.63
N ARG A 114 19.74 -10.87 -64.13
CA ARG A 114 19.88 -12.18 -64.79
C ARG A 114 20.78 -12.09 -66.02
N LYS A 115 20.54 -11.13 -66.92
CA LYS A 115 21.37 -10.91 -68.11
C LYS A 115 22.85 -10.67 -67.75
N ALA A 116 23.12 -9.89 -66.71
CA ALA A 116 24.48 -9.60 -66.25
C ALA A 116 25.11 -10.79 -65.49
N ALA A 117 24.34 -11.51 -64.68
CA ALA A 117 24.78 -12.67 -63.91
C ALA A 117 25.14 -13.86 -64.80
N ASP A 118 24.36 -14.11 -65.86
CA ASP A 118 24.64 -15.14 -66.87
C ASP A 118 25.97 -14.90 -67.60
N ARG A 119 26.46 -13.66 -67.60
CA ARG A 119 27.76 -13.24 -68.16
C ARG A 119 28.86 -13.08 -67.10
N GLY A 120 28.62 -13.54 -65.87
CA GLY A 120 29.64 -13.59 -64.82
C GLY A 120 29.78 -12.33 -63.97
N SER A 121 28.85 -11.36 -64.04
CA SER A 121 28.88 -10.20 -63.13
C SER A 121 28.64 -10.63 -61.68
N ALA A 122 29.67 -10.52 -60.84
CA ALA A 122 29.58 -10.84 -59.42
C ALA A 122 28.54 -9.96 -58.69
N GLY A 123 28.45 -8.67 -59.06
CA GLY A 123 27.45 -7.75 -58.53
C GLY A 123 26.02 -8.21 -58.83
N ALA A 124 25.77 -8.59 -60.08
CA ALA A 124 24.45 -9.04 -60.51
C ALA A 124 24.08 -10.41 -59.93
N GLN A 125 25.05 -11.33 -59.83
CA GLN A 125 24.89 -12.61 -59.15
C GLN A 125 24.52 -12.41 -57.68
N ASN A 126 25.19 -11.51 -56.98
CA ASN A 126 24.86 -11.15 -55.59
C ASN A 126 23.43 -10.64 -55.46
N MET A 127 23.05 -9.62 -56.25
CA MET A 127 21.71 -9.03 -56.18
C MET A 127 20.62 -10.05 -56.54
N LEU A 128 20.80 -10.81 -57.63
CA LEU A 128 19.87 -11.86 -58.03
C LEU A 128 19.75 -12.95 -56.96
N GLY A 129 20.86 -13.33 -56.31
CA GLY A 129 20.86 -14.25 -55.18
C GLY A 129 20.03 -13.75 -54.00
N LEU A 130 20.14 -12.46 -53.66
CA LEU A 130 19.32 -11.83 -52.62
C LEU A 130 17.81 -11.83 -52.98
N HIS A 131 17.45 -11.53 -54.23
CA HIS A 131 16.06 -11.63 -54.69
C HIS A 131 15.51 -13.06 -54.58
N TYR A 132 16.28 -14.07 -54.96
CA TYR A 132 15.88 -15.47 -54.79
C TYR A 132 15.76 -15.88 -53.31
N LEU A 133 16.52 -15.28 -52.38
CA LEU A 133 16.33 -15.49 -50.93
C LEU A 133 15.06 -14.83 -50.40
N GLY A 134 14.81 -13.59 -50.83
CA GLY A 134 13.70 -12.76 -50.34
C GLY A 134 12.35 -13.14 -50.94
N GLY A 135 12.33 -13.59 -52.19
CA GLY A 135 11.10 -13.86 -52.93
C GLY A 135 10.40 -12.61 -53.48
N ASP A 136 11.08 -11.45 -53.49
CA ASP A 136 10.53 -10.21 -54.05
C ASP A 136 10.78 -10.15 -55.57
N GLY A 137 9.72 -9.90 -56.34
CA GLY A 137 9.75 -9.89 -57.81
C GLY A 137 10.00 -11.24 -58.49
N ILE A 138 10.39 -12.28 -57.74
CA ILE A 138 10.67 -13.64 -58.24
C ILE A 138 10.34 -14.70 -57.18
N ALA A 139 9.95 -15.92 -57.60
CA ALA A 139 9.71 -17.02 -56.67
C ALA A 139 10.98 -17.36 -55.87
N LYS A 140 10.81 -17.59 -54.56
CA LYS A 140 11.90 -17.94 -53.64
C LYS A 140 12.56 -19.26 -54.07
N ASP A 141 13.87 -19.25 -54.22
CA ASP A 141 14.69 -20.43 -54.52
C ASP A 141 16.01 -20.35 -53.75
N VAL A 142 16.03 -21.01 -52.59
CA VAL A 142 17.17 -20.96 -51.67
C VAL A 142 18.40 -21.66 -52.25
N ALA A 143 18.21 -22.73 -53.02
CA ALA A 143 19.32 -23.45 -53.64
C ALA A 143 19.99 -22.59 -54.71
N LYS A 144 19.17 -21.96 -55.57
CA LYS A 144 19.68 -21.05 -56.59
C LYS A 144 20.32 -19.80 -56.01
N ALA A 145 19.72 -19.25 -54.95
CA ALA A 145 20.30 -18.12 -54.24
C ALA A 145 21.68 -18.43 -53.67
N ARG A 146 21.81 -19.57 -52.97
CA ARG A 146 23.10 -20.01 -52.42
C ARG A 146 24.14 -20.18 -53.53
N GLN A 147 23.77 -20.78 -54.66
CA GLN A 147 24.66 -20.93 -55.80
C GLN A 147 25.16 -19.57 -56.32
N LEU A 148 24.27 -18.60 -56.52
CA LEU A 148 24.63 -17.28 -57.04
C LEU A 148 25.48 -16.47 -56.05
N LEU A 149 25.14 -16.51 -54.76
CA LEU A 149 25.93 -15.87 -53.71
C LEU A 149 27.33 -16.49 -53.60
N GLN A 150 27.44 -17.81 -53.72
CA GLN A 150 28.71 -18.53 -53.76
C GLN A 150 29.57 -18.08 -54.94
N GLN A 151 29.01 -18.04 -56.15
CA GLN A 151 29.72 -17.60 -57.36
C GLN A 151 30.23 -16.16 -57.22
N ALA A 152 29.38 -15.24 -56.72
CA ALA A 152 29.77 -13.86 -56.50
C ALA A 152 30.84 -13.70 -55.41
N ALA A 153 30.76 -14.50 -54.34
CA ALA A 153 31.73 -14.49 -53.25
C ALA A 153 33.11 -15.03 -53.68
N GLU A 154 33.11 -16.10 -54.48
CA GLU A 154 34.31 -16.70 -55.10
C GLU A 154 34.97 -15.76 -56.11
N ALA A 155 34.18 -14.96 -56.83
CA ALA A 155 34.66 -13.89 -57.69
C ALA A 155 35.28 -12.69 -56.92
N GLY A 156 35.32 -12.75 -55.58
CA GLY A 156 36.04 -11.78 -54.75
C GLY A 156 35.19 -10.64 -54.19
N LEU A 157 33.92 -10.51 -54.57
CA LEU A 157 33.07 -9.40 -54.15
C LEU A 157 32.81 -9.42 -52.63
N ALA A 158 33.39 -8.46 -51.89
CA ALA A 158 33.30 -8.41 -50.43
C ALA A 158 31.85 -8.43 -49.89
N THR A 159 30.93 -7.73 -50.55
CA THR A 159 29.50 -7.74 -50.19
C THR A 159 28.86 -9.11 -50.38
N ALA A 160 29.21 -9.85 -51.44
CA ALA A 160 28.73 -11.21 -51.65
C ALA A 160 29.32 -12.19 -50.63
N GLN A 161 30.60 -12.05 -50.30
CA GLN A 161 31.24 -12.82 -49.25
C GLN A 161 30.55 -12.60 -47.89
N TYR A 162 30.22 -11.35 -47.55
CA TYR A 162 29.42 -11.05 -46.35
C TYR A 162 28.01 -11.65 -46.41
N ASN A 163 27.28 -11.46 -47.52
CA ASN A 163 25.90 -11.94 -47.65
C ASN A 163 25.83 -13.47 -47.58
N LEU A 164 26.80 -14.16 -48.19
CA LEU A 164 26.95 -15.60 -48.09
C LEU A 164 27.28 -16.03 -46.65
N ALA A 165 28.21 -15.35 -45.99
CA ALA A 165 28.56 -15.63 -44.59
C ALA A 165 27.34 -15.50 -43.67
N SER A 166 26.60 -14.38 -43.79
CA SER A 166 25.37 -14.12 -43.04
C SER A 166 24.28 -15.17 -43.32
N TYR A 167 24.13 -15.58 -44.59
CA TYR A 167 23.22 -16.67 -44.93
C TYR A 167 23.62 -17.99 -44.27
N LEU A 168 24.89 -18.39 -44.37
CA LEU A 168 25.41 -19.63 -43.78
C LEU A 168 25.26 -19.64 -42.25
N GLU A 169 25.45 -18.49 -41.61
CA GLU A 169 25.36 -18.38 -40.16
C GLU A 169 23.93 -18.45 -39.62
N PHE A 170 22.98 -17.74 -40.25
CA PHE A 170 21.66 -17.51 -39.66
C PHE A 170 20.50 -18.16 -40.41
N LYS A 171 20.64 -18.39 -41.72
CA LYS A 171 19.53 -18.78 -42.61
C LYS A 171 19.70 -20.17 -43.23
N ALA A 172 20.91 -20.71 -43.27
CA ALA A 172 21.15 -22.07 -43.75
C ALA A 172 20.53 -23.10 -42.77
N SER A 173 20.11 -24.24 -43.33
CA SER A 173 19.55 -25.35 -42.56
C SER A 173 20.27 -26.65 -42.95
N PRO A 174 21.17 -27.18 -42.09
CA PRO A 174 21.61 -26.58 -40.82
C PRO A 174 22.49 -25.32 -41.02
N PRO A 175 22.59 -24.44 -39.99
CA PRO A 175 23.58 -23.37 -39.97
C PRO A 175 25.01 -23.91 -40.04
N ASP A 176 25.91 -23.18 -40.70
CA ASP A 176 27.32 -23.54 -40.90
C ASP A 176 28.23 -22.35 -40.53
N PRO A 177 28.51 -22.16 -39.24
CA PRO A 177 29.32 -21.04 -38.76
C PRO A 177 30.80 -21.16 -39.13
N ASP A 178 31.31 -22.38 -39.37
CA ASP A 178 32.69 -22.59 -39.84
C ASP A 178 32.88 -22.09 -41.27
N ALA A 179 31.93 -22.38 -42.16
CA ALA A 179 31.92 -21.82 -43.51
C ALA A 179 31.67 -20.30 -43.48
N ALA A 180 30.78 -19.81 -42.60
CA ALA A 180 30.54 -18.38 -42.43
C ALA A 180 31.81 -17.64 -41.99
N LEU A 181 32.55 -18.18 -41.02
CA LEU A 181 33.82 -17.62 -40.54
C LEU A 181 34.83 -17.41 -41.68
N ALA A 182 34.98 -18.40 -42.56
CA ALA A 182 35.90 -18.30 -43.70
C ALA A 182 35.53 -17.14 -44.63
N TRP A 183 34.24 -16.95 -44.90
CA TRP A 183 33.75 -15.85 -45.74
C TRP A 183 33.77 -14.50 -45.05
N TYR A 184 33.44 -14.41 -43.76
CA TYR A 184 33.59 -13.19 -42.98
C TYR A 184 35.05 -12.73 -42.94
N ARG A 185 36.03 -13.64 -42.75
CA ARG A 185 37.46 -13.28 -42.79
C ARG A 185 37.87 -12.65 -44.12
N LYS A 186 37.44 -13.24 -45.25
CA LYS A 186 37.73 -12.70 -46.59
C LYS A 186 37.10 -11.31 -46.79
N ALA A 187 35.83 -11.13 -46.43
CA ALA A 187 35.16 -9.83 -46.57
C ALA A 187 35.72 -8.77 -45.60
N ALA A 188 36.03 -9.16 -44.36
CA ALA A 188 36.58 -8.28 -43.34
C ALA A 188 38.00 -7.80 -43.68
N ALA A 189 38.82 -8.67 -44.29
CA ALA A 189 40.14 -8.32 -44.80
C ALA A 189 40.09 -7.25 -45.91
N GLN A 190 38.99 -7.22 -46.67
CA GLN A 190 38.72 -6.19 -47.69
C GLN A 190 38.11 -4.89 -47.12
N GLY A 191 37.98 -4.78 -45.80
CA GLY A 191 37.42 -3.58 -45.17
C GLY A 191 35.89 -3.55 -45.05
N HIS A 192 35.18 -4.64 -45.35
CA HIS A 192 33.71 -4.65 -45.29
C HIS A 192 33.22 -4.58 -43.83
N ALA A 193 32.73 -3.42 -43.40
CA ALA A 193 32.42 -3.12 -42.00
C ALA A 193 31.43 -4.11 -41.34
N ARG A 194 30.36 -4.53 -42.05
CA ARG A 194 29.43 -5.53 -41.50
C ARG A 194 30.05 -6.93 -41.36
N ALA A 195 31.03 -7.27 -42.21
CA ALA A 195 31.74 -8.53 -42.08
C ALA A 195 32.77 -8.50 -40.94
N GLN A 196 33.41 -7.36 -40.72
CA GLN A 196 34.26 -7.13 -39.55
C GLN A 196 33.45 -7.26 -38.26
N LEU A 197 32.25 -6.68 -38.20
CA LEU A 197 31.35 -6.84 -37.06
C LEU A 197 30.89 -8.30 -36.89
N GLY A 198 30.46 -8.98 -37.96
CA GLY A 198 30.07 -10.40 -37.91
C GLY A 198 31.21 -11.30 -37.43
N LEU A 199 32.44 -11.06 -37.93
CA LEU A 199 33.63 -11.76 -37.46
C LEU A 199 33.91 -11.49 -35.98
N ALA A 200 33.75 -10.25 -35.53
CA ALA A 200 33.91 -9.91 -34.12
C ALA A 200 32.89 -10.63 -33.23
N THR A 201 31.63 -10.73 -33.67
CA THR A 201 30.58 -11.48 -32.95
C THR A 201 30.95 -12.95 -32.80
N LEU A 202 31.48 -13.60 -33.84
CA LEU A 202 31.96 -14.99 -33.74
C LEU A 202 33.05 -15.16 -32.66
N TYR A 203 33.96 -14.19 -32.53
CA TYR A 203 34.97 -14.17 -31.46
C TYR A 203 34.39 -13.86 -30.07
N LEU A 204 33.38 -12.99 -29.96
CA LEU A 204 32.73 -12.70 -28.67
C LEU A 204 31.94 -13.89 -28.13
N GLU A 205 31.31 -14.66 -29.02
CA GLU A 205 30.48 -15.81 -28.67
C GLU A 205 31.26 -17.13 -28.60
N GLY A 206 32.50 -17.16 -29.12
CA GLY A 206 33.27 -18.40 -29.24
C GLY A 206 32.67 -19.40 -30.24
N LYS A 207 32.01 -18.90 -31.28
CA LYS A 207 31.30 -19.69 -32.30
C LYS A 207 32.21 -19.90 -33.51
N ALA A 208 32.51 -21.15 -33.87
CA ALA A 208 33.50 -21.54 -34.92
C ALA A 208 34.96 -21.09 -34.67
N VAL A 209 35.22 -20.28 -33.65
CA VAL A 209 36.55 -19.87 -33.18
C VAL A 209 36.58 -19.87 -31.66
N PRO A 210 37.75 -20.08 -31.02
CA PRO A 210 37.89 -19.85 -29.59
C PRO A 210 37.46 -18.43 -29.21
N GLN A 211 36.71 -18.30 -28.13
CA GLN A 211 36.27 -17.00 -27.63
C GLN A 211 37.49 -16.10 -27.35
N SER A 212 37.47 -14.88 -27.86
CA SER A 212 38.54 -13.91 -27.65
C SER A 212 38.03 -12.48 -27.73
N ASP A 213 37.89 -11.83 -26.57
CA ASP A 213 37.50 -10.44 -26.48
C ASP A 213 38.53 -9.50 -27.15
N LEU A 214 39.81 -9.88 -27.17
CA LEU A 214 40.88 -9.09 -27.80
C LEU A 214 40.76 -9.09 -29.33
N GLU A 215 40.53 -10.26 -29.92
CA GLU A 215 40.31 -10.38 -31.37
C GLU A 215 39.02 -9.70 -31.78
N ALA A 216 37.94 -9.89 -31.01
CA ALA A 216 36.70 -9.19 -31.21
C ALA A 216 36.90 -7.67 -31.18
N LEU A 217 37.60 -7.13 -30.17
CA LEU A 217 37.84 -5.69 -30.04
C LEU A 217 38.54 -5.11 -31.28
N ALA A 218 39.55 -5.81 -31.78
CA ALA A 218 40.29 -5.38 -32.96
C ALA A 218 39.38 -5.24 -34.19
N TRP A 219 38.48 -6.20 -34.40
CA TRP A 219 37.53 -6.18 -35.51
C TRP A 219 36.38 -5.19 -35.32
N VAL A 220 35.80 -5.11 -34.11
CA VAL A 220 34.78 -4.10 -33.77
C VAL A 220 35.35 -2.70 -33.99
N ARG A 221 36.59 -2.42 -33.54
CA ARG A 221 37.20 -1.10 -33.71
C ARG A 221 37.35 -0.72 -35.18
N LYS A 222 37.83 -1.62 -36.03
CA LYS A 222 37.89 -1.39 -37.48
C LYS A 222 36.52 -1.06 -38.09
N ALA A 223 35.49 -1.81 -37.70
CA ALA A 223 34.13 -1.59 -38.19
C ALA A 223 33.53 -0.25 -37.68
N ALA A 224 33.80 0.10 -36.42
CA ALA A 224 33.34 1.32 -35.77
C ALA A 224 34.02 2.58 -36.34
N ASP A 225 35.33 2.49 -36.59
CA ASP A 225 36.12 3.53 -37.27
C ASP A 225 35.67 3.69 -38.72
N GLY A 226 35.24 2.61 -39.37
CA GLY A 226 34.55 2.62 -40.67
C GLY A 226 33.14 3.22 -40.66
N GLY A 227 32.67 3.73 -39.51
CA GLY A 227 31.41 4.46 -39.38
C GLY A 227 30.18 3.61 -39.09
N LEU A 228 30.29 2.29 -38.99
CA LEU A 228 29.12 1.42 -38.79
C LEU A 228 28.52 1.62 -37.38
N GLY A 229 27.30 2.17 -37.29
CA GLY A 229 26.62 2.47 -36.03
C GLY A 229 26.51 1.28 -35.06
N ASP A 230 26.19 0.08 -35.56
CA ASP A 230 26.11 -1.12 -34.71
C ASP A 230 27.47 -1.52 -34.13
N ALA A 231 28.57 -1.34 -34.90
CA ALA A 231 29.91 -1.58 -34.39
C ALA A 231 30.34 -0.51 -33.38
N GLN A 232 29.95 0.75 -33.57
CA GLN A 232 30.17 1.80 -32.58
C GLN A 232 29.43 1.52 -31.28
N PHE A 233 28.18 1.05 -31.35
CA PHE A 233 27.44 0.61 -30.18
C PHE A 233 28.14 -0.56 -29.46
N GLN A 234 28.54 -1.60 -30.22
CA GLN A 234 29.28 -2.73 -29.65
C GLN A 234 30.61 -2.31 -29.03
N LEU A 235 31.34 -1.38 -29.65
CA LEU A 235 32.57 -0.84 -29.09
C LEU A 235 32.30 -0.14 -27.76
N GLY A 236 31.22 0.64 -27.68
CA GLY A 236 30.77 1.26 -26.44
C GLY A 236 30.45 0.24 -25.34
N LEU A 237 29.81 -0.88 -25.69
CA LEU A 237 29.57 -1.99 -24.76
C LEU A 237 30.87 -2.63 -24.26
N MET A 238 31.84 -2.85 -25.16
CA MET A 238 33.13 -3.44 -24.79
C MET A 238 33.89 -2.54 -23.81
N TYR A 239 33.92 -1.22 -24.04
CA TYR A 239 34.49 -0.26 -23.10
C TYR A 239 33.72 -0.18 -21.77
N ARG A 240 32.39 -0.23 -21.79
CA ARG A 240 31.59 -0.19 -20.56
C ARG A 240 31.81 -1.43 -19.68
N GLN A 241 31.95 -2.61 -20.30
CA GLN A 241 32.08 -3.89 -19.62
C GLN A 241 33.54 -4.27 -19.33
N GLY A 242 34.50 -3.59 -19.96
CA GLY A 242 35.92 -3.96 -19.88
C GLY A 242 36.28 -5.23 -20.65
N LYS A 243 35.58 -5.52 -21.76
CA LYS A 243 35.82 -6.71 -22.59
C LYS A 243 36.93 -6.44 -23.59
N GLY A 244 38.07 -7.12 -23.43
CA GLY A 244 39.26 -6.95 -24.30
C GLY A 244 39.99 -5.61 -24.13
N VAL A 245 39.48 -4.70 -23.31
CA VAL A 245 40.05 -3.38 -22.99
C VAL A 245 39.69 -3.04 -21.54
N PRO A 246 40.52 -2.27 -20.79
CA PRO A 246 40.10 -1.77 -19.49
C PRO A 246 38.77 -1.02 -19.57
N ALA A 247 37.93 -1.18 -18.55
CA ALA A 247 36.64 -0.51 -18.52
C ALA A 247 36.82 1.02 -18.50
N ASP A 248 36.17 1.70 -19.44
CA ASP A 248 36.25 3.15 -19.62
C ASP A 248 34.87 3.70 -19.99
N ALA A 249 34.22 4.32 -19.00
CA ALA A 249 32.88 4.89 -19.19
C ALA A 249 32.89 6.12 -20.12
N VAL A 250 33.98 6.88 -20.18
CA VAL A 250 34.08 8.08 -21.02
C VAL A 250 34.16 7.67 -22.49
N GLU A 251 34.99 6.67 -22.79
CA GLU A 251 35.04 6.07 -24.13
C GLU A 251 33.72 5.40 -24.50
N ALA A 252 33.07 4.69 -23.57
CA ALA A 252 31.76 4.11 -23.81
C ALA A 252 30.72 5.17 -24.23
N VAL A 253 30.64 6.29 -23.52
CA VAL A 253 29.77 7.43 -23.89
C VAL A 253 30.13 7.95 -25.28
N ARG A 254 31.42 8.15 -25.56
CA ARG A 254 31.86 8.67 -26.87
C ARG A 254 31.35 7.80 -28.01
N TRP A 255 31.47 6.48 -27.89
CA TRP A 255 31.02 5.53 -28.90
C TRP A 255 29.50 5.39 -28.96
N TYR A 256 28.82 5.35 -27.81
CA TYR A 256 27.36 5.39 -27.78
C TYR A 256 26.80 6.65 -28.40
N ARG A 257 27.42 7.82 -28.21
CA ARG A 257 26.97 9.06 -28.84
C ARG A 257 27.02 8.97 -30.36
N LYS A 258 28.14 8.50 -30.93
CA LYS A 258 28.26 8.32 -32.38
C LYS A 258 27.20 7.35 -32.94
N ALA A 259 26.95 6.23 -32.25
CA ALA A 259 25.92 5.28 -32.65
C ALA A 259 24.49 5.85 -32.49
N ALA A 260 24.24 6.57 -31.40
CA ALA A 260 22.95 7.17 -31.07
C ALA A 260 22.55 8.29 -32.04
N GLU A 261 23.52 9.08 -32.49
CA GLU A 261 23.35 10.11 -33.54
C GLU A 261 22.96 9.51 -34.89
N GLN A 262 23.35 8.26 -35.15
CA GLN A 262 22.94 7.50 -36.35
C GLN A 262 21.59 6.78 -36.19
N GLY A 263 20.92 6.93 -35.04
CA GLY A 263 19.60 6.33 -34.79
C GLY A 263 19.63 4.98 -34.08
N ASN A 264 20.79 4.43 -33.69
CA ASN A 264 20.84 3.15 -32.98
C ASN A 264 20.09 3.24 -31.63
N ILE A 265 18.99 2.48 -31.52
CA ILE A 265 18.03 2.55 -30.41
C ILE A 265 18.69 2.19 -29.08
N ASP A 266 19.50 1.12 -29.05
CA ASP A 266 20.18 0.65 -27.84
C ASP A 266 21.24 1.65 -27.35
N ALA A 267 21.94 2.30 -28.28
CA ALA A 267 22.90 3.35 -27.96
C ALA A 267 22.20 4.59 -27.39
N GLN A 268 21.08 5.02 -27.97
CA GLN A 268 20.27 6.12 -27.46
C GLN A 268 19.76 5.83 -26.03
N HIS A 269 19.21 4.63 -25.81
CA HIS A 269 18.77 4.19 -24.48
C HIS A 269 19.93 4.23 -23.47
N ASN A 270 21.03 3.55 -23.78
CA ASN A 270 22.17 3.44 -22.88
C ASN A 270 22.79 4.82 -22.59
N LEU A 271 22.93 5.67 -23.60
CA LEU A 271 23.44 7.03 -23.42
C LEU A 271 22.54 7.85 -22.49
N GLY A 272 21.21 7.74 -22.65
CA GLY A 272 20.26 8.38 -21.75
C GLY A 272 20.40 7.92 -20.30
N VAL A 273 20.54 6.61 -20.08
CA VAL A 273 20.78 6.05 -18.74
C VAL A 273 22.10 6.52 -18.14
N LEU A 274 23.17 6.63 -18.95
CA LEU A 274 24.47 7.13 -18.48
C LEU A 274 24.39 8.59 -18.03
N TYR A 275 23.65 9.44 -18.75
CA TYR A 275 23.38 10.82 -18.32
C TYR A 275 22.56 10.91 -17.03
N LEU A 276 21.56 10.02 -16.82
CA LEU A 276 20.81 9.99 -15.55
C LEU A 276 21.69 9.63 -14.36
N LYS A 277 22.63 8.69 -14.55
CA LYS A 277 23.49 8.18 -13.49
C LYS A 277 24.79 8.97 -13.33
N GLY A 278 25.15 9.83 -14.28
CA GLY A 278 26.42 10.55 -14.29
C GLY A 278 27.64 9.63 -14.48
N ILE A 279 27.50 8.56 -15.27
CA ILE A 279 28.56 7.56 -15.49
C ILE A 279 29.27 7.88 -16.82
N GLY A 280 30.55 8.26 -16.75
CA GLY A 280 31.35 8.65 -17.94
C GLY A 280 31.00 10.02 -18.52
N VAL A 281 29.96 10.67 -18.00
CA VAL A 281 29.52 12.03 -18.31
C VAL A 281 28.97 12.70 -17.06
N PRO A 282 28.99 14.04 -16.96
CA PRO A 282 28.26 14.75 -15.92
C PRO A 282 26.77 14.36 -15.92
N LYS A 283 26.19 14.27 -14.72
CA LYS A 283 24.76 13.97 -14.57
C LYS A 283 23.93 15.09 -15.21
N ASP A 284 23.08 14.73 -16.17
CA ASP A 284 22.23 15.66 -16.90
C ASP A 284 20.89 15.00 -17.25
N ALA A 285 19.86 15.31 -16.46
CA ALA A 285 18.54 14.72 -16.65
C ALA A 285 17.84 15.21 -17.94
N GLN A 286 18.16 16.41 -18.43
CA GLN A 286 17.56 16.95 -19.65
C GLN A 286 18.11 16.21 -20.88
N GLN A 287 19.44 16.02 -20.93
CA GLN A 287 20.06 15.22 -21.98
C GLN A 287 19.59 13.76 -21.93
N ALA A 288 19.43 13.20 -20.73
CA ALA A 288 18.85 11.88 -20.58
C ALA A 288 17.45 11.78 -21.19
N ALA A 289 16.56 12.72 -20.89
CA ALA A 289 15.20 12.75 -21.44
C ALA A 289 15.21 12.87 -22.97
N VAL A 290 16.12 13.66 -23.55
CA VAL A 290 16.27 13.78 -25.00
C VAL A 290 16.65 12.43 -25.64
N TRP A 291 17.68 11.76 -25.12
CA TRP A 291 18.14 10.49 -25.70
C TRP A 291 17.14 9.34 -25.47
N LEU A 292 16.54 9.26 -24.28
CA LEU A 292 15.47 8.30 -24.00
C LEU A 292 14.21 8.59 -24.84
N GLY A 293 13.90 9.87 -25.08
CA GLY A 293 12.83 10.30 -25.98
C GLY A 293 12.99 9.73 -27.39
N LYS A 294 14.16 9.93 -27.99
CA LYS A 294 14.47 9.38 -29.32
C LYS A 294 14.33 7.85 -29.37
N ALA A 295 14.86 7.14 -28.37
CA ALA A 295 14.73 5.68 -28.31
C ALA A 295 13.27 5.23 -28.08
N ALA A 296 12.51 5.96 -27.27
CA ALA A 296 11.11 5.68 -26.96
C ALA A 296 10.19 5.90 -28.18
N GLU A 297 10.45 6.95 -28.97
CA GLU A 297 9.77 7.23 -30.24
C GLU A 297 10.00 6.14 -31.28
N GLN A 298 11.19 5.53 -31.29
CA GLN A 298 11.52 4.38 -32.13
C GLN A 298 10.97 3.04 -31.61
N GLY A 299 10.32 3.03 -30.44
CA GLY A 299 9.60 1.86 -29.94
C GLY A 299 10.26 1.13 -28.77
N SER A 300 11.43 1.54 -28.25
CA SER A 300 12.07 0.82 -27.12
C SER A 300 11.16 0.83 -25.86
N PRO A 301 10.68 -0.33 -25.38
CA PRO A 301 9.80 -0.39 -24.21
C PRO A 301 10.51 0.08 -22.93
N GLU A 302 11.80 -0.21 -22.78
CA GLU A 302 12.60 0.24 -21.63
C GLU A 302 12.76 1.76 -21.61
N SER A 303 12.94 2.37 -22.79
CA SER A 303 13.04 3.82 -22.94
C SER A 303 11.71 4.51 -22.74
N GLN A 304 10.62 3.94 -23.27
CA GLN A 304 9.26 4.42 -23.01
C GLN A 304 8.92 4.37 -21.52
N ARG A 305 9.24 3.27 -20.83
CA ARG A 305 9.07 3.17 -19.37
C ARG A 305 9.93 4.20 -18.64
N SER A 306 11.20 4.32 -19.00
CA SER A 306 12.12 5.27 -18.34
C SER A 306 11.66 6.71 -18.51
N LEU A 307 11.25 7.09 -19.72
CA LEU A 307 10.70 8.41 -20.01
C LEU A 307 9.39 8.66 -19.26
N GLY A 308 8.55 7.63 -19.12
CA GLY A 308 7.36 7.66 -18.28
C GLY A 308 7.67 8.06 -16.84
N TYR A 309 8.66 7.43 -16.22
CA TYR A 309 9.13 7.79 -14.87
C TYR A 309 9.71 9.21 -14.81
N LEU A 310 10.47 9.64 -15.83
CA LEU A 310 10.98 11.03 -15.87
C LEU A 310 9.84 12.05 -15.81
N TYR A 311 8.72 11.80 -16.50
CA TYR A 311 7.52 12.64 -16.43
C TYR A 311 6.76 12.53 -15.11
N LEU A 312 6.71 11.35 -14.47
CA LEU A 312 6.10 11.20 -13.13
C LEU A 312 6.84 12.02 -12.08
N ASP A 313 8.17 11.99 -12.12
CA ASP A 313 9.04 12.61 -11.12
C ASP A 313 9.41 14.06 -11.46
N GLY A 314 9.14 14.52 -12.68
CA GLY A 314 9.61 15.82 -13.17
C GLY A 314 11.15 15.91 -13.31
N THR A 315 11.80 14.78 -13.58
CA THR A 315 13.26 14.70 -13.66
C THR A 315 13.74 14.98 -15.08
N GLY A 316 14.30 16.19 -15.31
CA GLY A 316 14.79 16.60 -16.63
C GLY A 316 13.70 17.01 -17.63
N VAL A 317 12.44 16.88 -17.24
CA VAL A 317 11.23 17.30 -17.96
C VAL A 317 10.24 17.91 -16.97
N ALA A 318 9.28 18.70 -17.45
CA ALA A 318 8.18 19.17 -16.59
C ALA A 318 7.33 17.98 -16.14
N GLN A 319 7.00 17.93 -14.85
CA GLN A 319 6.18 16.85 -14.29
C GLN A 319 4.80 16.80 -14.99
N SER A 320 4.39 15.62 -15.45
CA SER A 320 3.12 15.43 -16.15
C SER A 320 2.65 13.98 -16.03
N ASN A 321 1.61 13.74 -15.24
CA ASN A 321 0.99 12.42 -15.11
C ASN A 321 0.40 11.92 -16.44
N ALA A 322 -0.09 12.83 -17.29
CA ALA A 322 -0.68 12.48 -18.58
C ALA A 322 0.38 11.98 -19.57
N GLU A 323 1.51 12.68 -19.68
CA GLU A 323 2.61 12.23 -20.55
C GLU A 323 3.29 10.98 -20.00
N ALA A 324 3.46 10.90 -18.68
CA ALA A 324 3.94 9.69 -18.03
C ALA A 324 3.12 8.45 -18.42
N LEU A 325 1.79 8.53 -18.26
CA LEU A 325 0.88 7.46 -18.62
C LEU A 325 0.86 7.14 -20.10
N ARG A 326 0.98 8.15 -20.97
CA ARG A 326 1.08 7.93 -22.41
C ARG A 326 2.29 7.06 -22.75
N TRP A 327 3.45 7.34 -22.16
CA TRP A 327 4.67 6.57 -22.42
C TRP A 327 4.66 5.20 -21.72
N LEU A 328 4.21 5.13 -20.46
CA LEU A 328 4.05 3.87 -19.74
C LEU A 328 3.02 2.96 -20.40
N GLY A 329 1.93 3.51 -20.94
CA GLY A 329 0.91 2.77 -21.67
C GLY A 329 1.46 2.12 -22.95
N LYS A 330 2.34 2.81 -23.68
CA LYS A 330 3.04 2.22 -24.83
C LYS A 330 3.95 1.06 -24.40
N ALA A 331 4.72 1.22 -23.33
CA ALA A 331 5.57 0.14 -22.81
C ALA A 331 4.74 -1.05 -22.29
N ALA A 332 3.65 -0.77 -21.59
CA ALA A 332 2.73 -1.78 -21.05
C ALA A 332 2.02 -2.58 -22.15
N ALA A 333 1.65 -1.92 -23.26
CA ALA A 333 1.09 -2.56 -24.45
C ALA A 333 2.07 -3.50 -25.15
N GLN A 334 3.38 -3.26 -25.01
CA GLN A 334 4.46 -4.14 -25.48
C GLN A 334 4.81 -5.26 -24.49
N GLY A 335 4.13 -5.33 -23.34
CA GLY A 335 4.34 -6.39 -22.35
C GLY A 335 5.28 -6.03 -21.19
N ASP A 336 5.80 -4.81 -21.10
CA ASP A 336 6.67 -4.43 -19.97
C ASP A 336 5.92 -4.54 -18.64
N ALA A 337 6.29 -5.53 -17.83
CA ALA A 337 5.60 -5.85 -16.59
C ALA A 337 5.67 -4.73 -15.54
N ILE A 338 6.74 -3.94 -15.53
CA ILE A 338 6.89 -2.81 -14.60
C ILE A 338 5.93 -1.69 -15.02
N ALA A 339 5.86 -1.39 -16.31
CA ALA A 339 4.93 -0.40 -16.85
C ALA A 339 3.48 -0.84 -16.64
N GLN A 340 3.15 -2.12 -16.81
CA GLN A 340 1.83 -2.66 -16.49
C GLN A 340 1.45 -2.46 -15.02
N ARG A 341 2.38 -2.69 -14.07
CA ARG A 341 2.13 -2.37 -12.66
C ARG A 341 1.83 -0.88 -12.46
N GLU A 342 2.60 0.00 -13.09
CA GLU A 342 2.39 1.44 -12.99
C GLU A 342 1.07 1.91 -13.60
N MET A 343 0.61 1.25 -14.68
CA MET A 343 -0.75 1.45 -15.18
C MET A 343 -1.78 1.09 -14.09
N GLY A 344 -1.60 -0.04 -13.40
CA GLY A 344 -2.42 -0.44 -12.26
C GLY A 344 -2.49 0.63 -11.17
N VAL A 345 -1.33 1.12 -10.71
CA VAL A 345 -1.23 2.18 -9.69
C VAL A 345 -1.94 3.46 -10.14
N SER A 346 -1.77 3.83 -11.41
CA SER A 346 -2.35 5.05 -11.94
C SER A 346 -3.88 5.00 -11.99
N HIS A 347 -4.45 3.84 -12.36
CA HIS A 347 -5.89 3.62 -12.33
C HIS A 347 -6.44 3.50 -10.91
N GLU A 348 -5.71 2.88 -9.98
CA GLU A 348 -6.11 2.77 -8.57
C GLU A 348 -6.16 4.14 -7.88
N LEU A 349 -5.21 5.02 -8.18
CA LEU A 349 -5.09 6.34 -7.55
C LEU A 349 -5.70 7.48 -8.37
N GLY A 350 -6.18 7.22 -9.58
CA GLY A 350 -6.66 8.26 -10.51
C GLY A 350 -5.56 9.24 -10.95
N ARG A 351 -4.30 8.80 -11.03
CA ARG A 351 -3.17 9.65 -11.42
C ARG A 351 -3.11 9.78 -12.93
N GLY A 352 -3.65 10.86 -13.50
CA GLY A 352 -3.64 11.14 -14.95
C GLY A 352 -4.68 10.35 -15.76
N VAL A 353 -5.50 9.54 -15.08
CA VAL A 353 -6.70 8.86 -15.60
C VAL A 353 -7.82 8.96 -14.57
N VAL A 354 -9.06 8.70 -14.98
CA VAL A 354 -10.17 8.52 -14.04
C VAL A 354 -9.89 7.27 -13.20
N GLN A 355 -10.12 7.37 -11.88
CA GLN A 355 -9.93 6.26 -10.96
C GLN A 355 -10.86 5.10 -11.33
N ASP A 356 -10.28 3.91 -11.45
CA ASP A 356 -11.00 2.68 -11.82
C ASP A 356 -10.27 1.46 -11.24
N TYR A 357 -10.85 0.88 -10.19
CA TYR A 357 -10.29 -0.29 -9.53
C TYR A 357 -10.35 -1.56 -10.39
N GLY A 358 -11.34 -1.69 -11.27
CA GLY A 358 -11.46 -2.86 -12.17
C GLY A 358 -10.34 -2.86 -13.20
N THR A 359 -10.13 -1.71 -13.86
CA THR A 359 -9.02 -1.53 -14.80
C THR A 359 -7.66 -1.65 -14.10
N ALA A 360 -7.54 -1.15 -12.86
CA ALA A 360 -6.33 -1.34 -12.07
C ALA A 360 -6.04 -2.83 -11.79
N ALA A 361 -7.05 -3.59 -11.40
CA ALA A 361 -6.93 -5.03 -11.17
C ALA A 361 -6.50 -5.79 -12.44
N ASP A 362 -7.04 -5.43 -13.61
CA ASP A 362 -6.64 -6.06 -14.88
C ASP A 362 -5.16 -5.80 -15.22
N TRP A 363 -4.67 -4.58 -14.98
CA TRP A 363 -3.26 -4.26 -15.18
C TRP A 363 -2.35 -4.95 -14.18
N TYR A 364 -2.74 -4.98 -12.90
CA TYR A 364 -2.01 -5.75 -11.90
C TYR A 364 -2.00 -7.25 -12.22
N SER A 365 -3.09 -7.83 -12.72
CA SER A 365 -3.13 -9.23 -13.18
C SER A 365 -2.06 -9.51 -14.24
N LYS A 366 -1.98 -8.71 -15.30
CA LYS A 366 -0.97 -8.89 -16.36
C LYS A 366 0.46 -8.81 -15.82
N SER A 367 0.73 -7.86 -14.92
CA SER A 367 2.06 -7.71 -14.31
C SER A 367 2.39 -8.84 -13.32
N ALA A 368 1.40 -9.26 -12.52
CA ALA A 368 1.52 -10.31 -11.52
C ALA A 368 1.76 -11.70 -12.14
N GLU A 369 1.12 -11.99 -13.27
CA GLU A 369 1.32 -13.20 -14.07
C GLU A 369 2.74 -13.30 -14.64
N GLN A 370 3.39 -12.15 -14.91
CA GLN A 370 4.79 -12.07 -15.29
C GLN A 370 5.77 -12.15 -14.12
N GLY A 371 5.28 -12.35 -12.90
CA GLY A 371 6.11 -12.58 -11.71
C GLY A 371 6.45 -11.34 -10.89
N GLN A 372 5.93 -10.15 -11.21
CA GLN A 372 6.27 -8.93 -10.45
C GLN A 372 5.69 -8.97 -9.02
N ALA A 373 6.55 -9.10 -8.01
CA ALA A 373 6.16 -9.28 -6.60
C ALA A 373 5.22 -8.16 -6.09
N ASN A 374 5.49 -6.90 -6.43
CA ASN A 374 4.64 -5.77 -6.04
C ASN A 374 3.24 -5.88 -6.69
N ALA A 375 3.15 -6.23 -7.97
CA ALA A 375 1.85 -6.40 -8.63
C ALA A 375 1.06 -7.59 -8.06
N GLN A 376 1.76 -8.68 -7.70
CA GLN A 376 1.14 -9.83 -7.01
C GLN A 376 0.57 -9.42 -5.65
N TYR A 377 1.29 -8.59 -4.89
CA TYR A 377 0.81 -8.05 -3.62
C TYR A 377 -0.41 -7.14 -3.80
N GLU A 378 -0.38 -6.20 -4.76
CA GLU A 378 -1.52 -5.31 -4.99
C GLU A 378 -2.76 -6.06 -5.49
N LEU A 379 -2.57 -7.03 -6.39
CA LEU A 379 -3.66 -7.90 -6.81
C LEU A 379 -4.23 -8.72 -5.65
N ALA A 380 -3.37 -9.23 -4.76
CA ALA A 380 -3.80 -9.93 -3.55
C ALA A 380 -4.63 -9.03 -2.64
N ARG A 381 -4.22 -7.78 -2.43
CA ARG A 381 -5.01 -6.78 -1.67
C ARG A 381 -6.38 -6.55 -2.31
N MET A 382 -6.42 -6.44 -3.63
CA MET A 382 -7.68 -6.24 -4.35
C MET A 382 -8.66 -7.39 -4.15
N TYR A 383 -8.21 -8.64 -4.24
CA TYR A 383 -9.03 -9.81 -3.91
C TYR A 383 -9.41 -9.88 -2.42
N TRP A 384 -8.50 -9.47 -1.52
CA TRP A 384 -8.72 -9.51 -0.08
C TRP A 384 -9.85 -8.59 0.37
N PHE A 385 -9.86 -7.36 -0.15
CA PHE A 385 -10.86 -6.34 0.20
C PHE A 385 -12.07 -6.34 -0.74
N GLY A 386 -11.98 -7.00 -1.90
CA GLY A 386 -13.02 -6.93 -2.92
C GLY A 386 -13.06 -5.58 -3.64
N THR A 387 -11.90 -4.97 -3.88
CA THR A 387 -11.77 -3.68 -4.58
C THR A 387 -11.41 -3.92 -6.04
N GLY A 388 -12.32 -3.66 -6.97
CA GLY A 388 -12.11 -3.89 -8.41
C GLY A 388 -12.30 -5.34 -8.87
N ARG A 389 -12.41 -6.28 -7.93
CA ARG A 389 -12.76 -7.69 -8.11
C ARG A 389 -13.72 -8.13 -7.00
N ASP A 390 -14.45 -9.21 -7.21
CA ASP A 390 -15.18 -9.85 -6.13
C ASP A 390 -14.22 -10.32 -5.03
N ARG A 391 -14.68 -10.21 -3.78
CA ARG A 391 -13.86 -10.58 -2.62
C ARG A 391 -13.61 -12.09 -2.61
N ASP A 392 -12.35 -12.48 -2.75
CA ASP A 392 -11.89 -13.87 -2.74
C ASP A 392 -10.60 -13.98 -1.92
N ARG A 393 -10.75 -14.40 -0.66
CA ARG A 393 -9.61 -14.48 0.26
C ARG A 393 -8.66 -15.63 -0.08
N GLU A 394 -9.14 -16.70 -0.71
CA GLU A 394 -8.26 -17.83 -1.09
C GLU A 394 -7.33 -17.41 -2.22
N GLN A 395 -7.86 -16.72 -3.23
CA GLN A 395 -7.04 -16.13 -4.29
C GLN A 395 -6.08 -15.06 -3.76
N ALA A 396 -6.53 -14.22 -2.83
CA ALA A 396 -5.65 -13.26 -2.18
C ALA A 396 -4.44 -13.95 -1.53
N ILE A 397 -4.66 -15.04 -0.79
CA ILE A 397 -3.58 -15.81 -0.15
C ILE A 397 -2.64 -16.45 -1.19
N ALA A 398 -3.17 -16.97 -2.29
CA ALA A 398 -2.33 -17.51 -3.36
C ALA A 398 -1.38 -16.45 -3.94
N TRP A 399 -1.86 -15.24 -4.16
CA TRP A 399 -1.04 -14.13 -4.66
C TRP A 399 -0.10 -13.55 -3.60
N TYR A 400 -0.54 -13.38 -2.36
CA TYR A 400 0.34 -12.99 -1.25
C TYR A 400 1.48 -13.98 -1.09
N ARG A 401 1.24 -15.29 -1.20
CA ARG A 401 2.28 -16.31 -1.13
C ARG A 401 3.34 -16.13 -2.21
N LYS A 402 2.94 -15.98 -3.48
CA LYS A 402 3.88 -15.75 -4.59
C LYS A 402 4.74 -14.50 -4.37
N SER A 403 4.15 -13.43 -3.84
CA SER A 403 4.88 -12.18 -3.54
C SER A 403 5.81 -12.33 -2.33
N ALA A 404 5.34 -12.97 -1.26
CA ALA A 404 6.07 -13.18 -0.02
C ALA A 404 7.30 -14.10 -0.21
N GLU A 405 7.19 -15.11 -1.06
CA GLU A 405 8.28 -16.03 -1.45
C GLU A 405 9.40 -15.31 -2.21
N GLN A 406 9.08 -14.23 -2.92
CA GLN A 406 10.08 -13.35 -3.56
C GLN A 406 10.73 -12.36 -2.59
N GLY A 407 10.30 -12.33 -1.32
CA GLY A 407 10.91 -11.53 -0.27
C GLY A 407 10.16 -10.25 0.08
N LEU A 408 9.03 -9.92 -0.57
CA LEU A 408 8.33 -8.67 -0.33
C LEU A 408 7.78 -8.60 1.13
N PRO A 409 8.27 -7.68 1.98
CA PRO A 409 7.93 -7.67 3.40
C PRO A 409 6.44 -7.48 3.69
N GLU A 410 5.75 -6.64 2.91
CA GLU A 410 4.33 -6.34 3.07
C GLU A 410 3.47 -7.58 2.80
N ALA A 411 3.85 -8.37 1.78
CA ALA A 411 3.19 -9.64 1.48
C ALA A 411 3.48 -10.70 2.56
N GLN A 412 4.70 -10.74 3.10
CA GLN A 412 5.05 -11.62 4.21
C GLN A 412 4.23 -11.28 5.46
N ALA A 413 4.08 -10.00 5.80
CA ALA A 413 3.27 -9.57 6.93
C ALA A 413 1.79 -9.93 6.75
N ALA A 414 1.22 -9.64 5.58
CA ALA A 414 -0.16 -9.97 5.25
C ALA A 414 -0.43 -11.48 5.35
N LEU A 415 0.45 -12.30 4.76
CA LEU A 415 0.36 -13.75 4.83
C LEU A 415 0.50 -14.27 6.26
N GLY A 416 1.43 -13.69 7.04
CA GLY A 416 1.63 -14.03 8.44
C GLY A 416 0.39 -13.80 9.31
N LEU A 417 -0.24 -12.64 9.15
CA LEU A 417 -1.50 -12.31 9.84
C LEU A 417 -2.66 -13.20 9.40
N ALA A 418 -2.76 -13.53 8.11
CA ALA A 418 -3.80 -14.39 7.59
C ALA A 418 -3.72 -15.81 8.18
N TYR A 419 -2.52 -16.40 8.25
CA TYR A 419 -2.30 -17.69 8.91
C TYR A 419 -2.60 -17.65 10.40
N GLN A 420 -2.21 -16.58 11.10
CA GLN A 420 -2.48 -16.44 12.53
C GLN A 420 -3.97 -16.38 12.84
N LYS A 421 -4.77 -15.72 11.99
CA LYS A 421 -6.23 -15.56 12.14
C LYS A 421 -7.03 -16.71 11.53
N GLY A 422 -6.49 -17.40 10.53
CA GLY A 422 -7.22 -18.37 9.72
C GLY A 422 -8.13 -17.71 8.67
N ASP A 423 -7.75 -16.53 8.18
CA ASP A 423 -8.53 -15.75 7.21
C ASP A 423 -8.14 -16.12 5.77
N GLY A 424 -9.01 -16.81 5.04
CA GLY A 424 -8.73 -17.26 3.65
C GLY A 424 -7.74 -18.42 3.55
N VAL A 425 -7.26 -18.91 4.69
CA VAL A 425 -6.36 -20.07 4.81
C VAL A 425 -6.61 -20.75 6.14
N ALA A 426 -6.32 -22.05 6.26
CA ALA A 426 -6.39 -22.74 7.53
C ALA A 426 -5.49 -22.06 8.57
N LYS A 427 -6.00 -21.88 9.79
CA LYS A 427 -5.26 -21.26 10.89
C LYS A 427 -4.01 -22.08 11.21
N ASP A 428 -2.85 -21.43 11.09
CA ASP A 428 -1.54 -21.99 11.42
C ASP A 428 -0.68 -20.91 12.08
N VAL A 429 -0.64 -20.93 13.41
CA VAL A 429 0.04 -19.89 14.19
C VAL A 429 1.57 -19.97 14.02
N GLU A 430 2.12 -21.16 13.84
CA GLU A 430 3.57 -21.35 13.65
C GLU A 430 4.02 -20.82 12.30
N GLN A 431 3.30 -21.16 11.24
CA GLN A 431 3.57 -20.62 9.91
C GLN A 431 3.35 -19.11 9.86
N GLY A 432 2.29 -18.61 10.50
CA GLY A 432 2.04 -17.18 10.64
C GLY A 432 3.20 -16.44 11.30
N LEU A 433 3.70 -16.98 12.41
CA LEU A 433 4.84 -16.44 13.14
C LEU A 433 6.13 -16.43 12.30
N GLN A 434 6.40 -17.46 11.50
CA GLN A 434 7.57 -17.50 10.63
C GLN A 434 7.56 -16.38 9.59
N TRP A 435 6.42 -16.13 8.96
CA TRP A 435 6.29 -15.04 7.99
C TRP A 435 6.40 -13.66 8.65
N LEU A 436 5.76 -13.47 9.82
CA LEU A 436 5.87 -12.23 10.59
C LEU A 436 7.33 -11.96 11.02
N ARG A 437 8.11 -12.99 11.38
CA ARG A 437 9.55 -12.86 11.67
C ARG A 437 10.35 -12.38 10.47
N LYS A 438 10.07 -12.90 9.27
CA LYS A 438 10.73 -12.44 8.04
C LYS A 438 10.39 -10.97 7.74
N ALA A 439 9.11 -10.61 7.79
CA ALA A 439 8.66 -9.24 7.55
C ALA A 439 9.27 -8.25 8.55
N ALA A 440 9.15 -8.54 9.86
CA ALA A 440 9.69 -7.68 10.90
C ALA A 440 11.21 -7.57 10.86
N GLY A 441 11.92 -8.64 10.48
CA GLY A 441 13.37 -8.65 10.30
C GLY A 441 13.84 -7.76 9.15
N GLN A 442 12.98 -7.50 8.16
CA GLN A 442 13.20 -6.53 7.07
C GLN A 442 12.77 -5.11 7.44
N GLY A 443 12.25 -4.90 8.67
CA GLY A 443 11.81 -3.59 9.16
C GLY A 443 10.32 -3.32 8.97
N ASP A 444 9.53 -4.25 8.43
CA ASP A 444 8.11 -4.01 8.18
C ASP A 444 7.32 -3.73 9.47
N SER A 445 6.63 -2.58 9.51
CA SER A 445 5.93 -2.14 10.71
C SER A 445 4.70 -3.01 11.02
N VAL A 446 4.01 -3.56 10.01
CA VAL A 446 2.86 -4.46 10.21
C VAL A 446 3.33 -5.80 10.77
N GLY A 447 4.42 -6.35 10.24
CA GLY A 447 5.10 -7.53 10.74
C GLY A 447 5.57 -7.36 12.18
N GLN A 448 6.13 -6.20 12.52
CA GLN A 448 6.51 -5.86 13.90
C GLN A 448 5.30 -5.81 14.84
N VAL A 449 4.19 -5.15 14.44
CA VAL A 449 2.95 -5.18 15.23
C VAL A 449 2.43 -6.61 15.41
N GLY A 450 2.42 -7.41 14.33
CA GLY A 450 2.00 -8.81 14.38
C GLY A 450 2.84 -9.64 15.35
N LEU A 451 4.17 -9.48 15.35
CA LEU A 451 5.04 -10.12 16.34
C LEU A 451 4.79 -9.61 17.76
N GLY A 452 4.60 -8.30 17.93
CA GLY A 452 4.26 -7.72 19.22
C GLY A 452 3.00 -8.36 19.79
N TYR A 453 1.98 -8.53 18.95
CA TYR A 453 0.74 -9.20 19.32
C TYR A 453 0.95 -10.68 19.65
N SER A 454 1.77 -11.39 18.86
CA SER A 454 2.12 -12.79 19.15
C SER A 454 2.76 -12.97 20.54
N TYR A 455 3.71 -12.10 20.91
CA TYR A 455 4.32 -12.13 22.24
C TYR A 455 3.36 -11.68 23.35
N GLN A 456 2.47 -10.73 23.09
CA GLN A 456 1.47 -10.30 24.07
C GLN A 456 0.45 -11.40 24.38
N ALA A 457 -0.04 -12.09 23.34
CA ALA A 457 -1.11 -13.07 23.45
C ALA A 457 -0.61 -14.52 23.60
N GLY A 458 0.69 -14.77 23.44
CA GLY A 458 1.28 -16.10 23.51
C GLY A 458 0.97 -16.98 22.29
N LEU A 459 0.96 -16.39 21.09
CA LEU A 459 0.60 -17.08 19.84
C LEU A 459 1.86 -17.64 19.16
N GLY A 460 2.12 -18.94 19.32
CA GLY A 460 3.31 -19.63 18.78
C GLY A 460 4.60 -19.28 19.53
N VAL A 461 4.50 -18.47 20.58
CA VAL A 461 5.60 -18.07 21.48
C VAL A 461 5.07 -17.98 22.91
N PRO A 462 5.92 -18.15 23.94
CA PRO A 462 5.54 -17.82 25.30
C PRO A 462 5.11 -16.35 25.43
N VAL A 463 4.16 -16.08 26.34
CA VAL A 463 3.73 -14.72 26.66
C VAL A 463 4.93 -13.92 27.19
N ASP A 464 5.28 -12.85 26.51
CA ASP A 464 6.37 -11.94 26.88
C ASP A 464 5.98 -10.48 26.57
N PRO A 465 5.35 -9.78 27.53
CA PRO A 465 4.93 -8.40 27.35
C PRO A 465 6.11 -7.42 27.15
N ALA A 466 7.32 -7.77 27.60
CA ALA A 466 8.50 -6.92 27.41
C ALA A 466 9.01 -7.01 25.96
N MET A 467 9.00 -8.22 25.38
CA MET A 467 9.27 -8.40 23.95
C MET A 467 8.16 -7.79 23.09
N ALA A 468 6.89 -7.91 23.49
CA ALA A 468 5.79 -7.22 22.81
C ALA A 468 6.04 -5.69 22.76
N ALA A 469 6.39 -5.08 23.89
CA ALA A 469 6.72 -3.66 23.97
C ALA A 469 7.88 -3.25 23.05
N ARG A 470 8.90 -4.12 22.88
CA ARG A 470 10.01 -3.86 21.96
C ARG A 470 9.54 -3.77 20.51
N TYR A 471 8.75 -4.73 20.05
CA TYR A 471 8.26 -4.73 18.67
C TYR A 471 7.25 -3.61 18.40
N TYR A 472 6.32 -3.34 19.33
CA TYR A 472 5.41 -2.21 19.18
C TYR A 472 6.15 -0.87 19.15
N ARG A 473 7.26 -0.73 19.90
CA ARG A 473 8.11 0.46 19.81
C ARG A 473 8.76 0.61 18.44
N LEU A 474 9.33 -0.46 17.88
CA LEU A 474 9.88 -0.42 16.51
C LEU A 474 8.84 0.01 15.48
N ALA A 475 7.60 -0.48 15.59
CA ALA A 475 6.51 -0.08 14.70
C ALA A 475 6.10 1.38 14.93
N ALA A 476 5.96 1.81 16.18
CA ALA A 476 5.61 3.18 16.55
C ALA A 476 6.68 4.20 16.12
N ASP A 477 7.97 3.84 16.14
CA ASP A 477 9.07 4.69 15.66
C ASP A 477 9.00 4.93 14.14
N GLN A 478 8.34 4.02 13.41
CA GLN A 478 7.97 4.16 12.00
C GLN A 478 6.59 4.79 11.80
N ASP A 479 6.05 5.42 12.84
CA ASP A 479 4.78 6.14 12.86
C ASP A 479 3.53 5.25 12.66
N ASN A 480 3.67 3.93 12.85
CA ASN A 480 2.57 2.97 12.70
C ASN A 480 1.48 3.19 13.76
N THR A 481 0.23 3.30 13.31
CA THR A 481 -0.94 3.61 14.14
C THR A 481 -1.24 2.53 15.19
N GLU A 482 -1.20 1.24 14.81
CA GLU A 482 -1.43 0.14 15.75
C GLU A 482 -0.27 0.00 16.73
N GLY A 483 0.97 0.19 16.27
CA GLY A 483 2.15 0.23 17.13
C GLY A 483 2.02 1.27 18.24
N HIS A 484 1.58 2.49 17.91
CA HIS A 484 1.27 3.52 18.90
C HIS A 484 0.19 3.06 19.89
N TYR A 485 -0.92 2.50 19.41
CA TYR A 485 -2.02 2.05 20.27
C TYR A 485 -1.59 0.96 21.24
N TYR A 486 -1.02 -0.14 20.75
CA TYR A 486 -0.66 -1.28 21.61
C TYR A 486 0.46 -0.93 22.59
N LEU A 487 1.44 -0.12 22.17
CA LEU A 487 2.45 0.38 23.09
C LEU A 487 1.85 1.29 24.17
N GLY A 488 0.90 2.16 23.79
CA GLY A 488 0.15 2.99 24.73
C GLY A 488 -0.60 2.16 25.77
N TRP A 489 -1.21 1.06 25.33
CA TRP A 489 -1.88 0.10 26.21
C TRP A 489 -0.94 -0.59 27.20
N LEU A 490 0.26 -0.97 26.77
CA LEU A 490 1.28 -1.53 27.67
C LEU A 490 1.74 -0.52 28.73
N TYR A 491 1.95 0.75 28.34
CA TYR A 491 2.28 1.81 29.31
C TYR A 491 1.13 2.13 30.26
N ALA A 492 -0.13 2.13 29.79
CA ALA A 492 -1.29 2.38 30.63
C ALA A 492 -1.50 1.27 31.67
N SER A 493 -1.27 0.01 31.27
CA SER A 493 -1.43 -1.16 32.11
C SER A 493 -0.22 -1.49 32.99
N GLY A 494 0.98 -1.02 32.62
CA GLY A 494 2.24 -1.38 33.27
C GLY A 494 2.68 -2.82 32.99
N ARG A 495 2.23 -3.42 31.88
CA ARG A 495 2.60 -4.80 31.49
C ARG A 495 3.84 -4.78 30.61
N GLY A 496 4.93 -5.40 31.08
CA GLY A 496 6.20 -5.46 30.33
C GLY A 496 6.98 -4.15 30.28
N VAL A 497 6.41 -3.05 30.77
CA VAL A 497 7.02 -1.72 30.90
C VAL A 497 6.58 -1.10 32.23
N HIS A 498 7.34 -0.14 32.74
CA HIS A 498 6.90 0.65 33.89
C HIS A 498 5.63 1.42 33.52
N LYS A 499 4.62 1.40 34.40
CA LYS A 499 3.36 2.11 34.17
C LYS A 499 3.62 3.61 34.00
N ASP A 500 3.17 4.17 32.88
CA ASP A 500 3.32 5.58 32.56
C ASP A 500 2.10 6.09 31.78
N LEU A 501 1.21 6.78 32.50
CA LEU A 501 -0.03 7.31 31.92
C LEU A 501 0.22 8.52 31.00
N GLN A 502 1.32 9.25 31.18
CA GLN A 502 1.66 10.37 30.29
C GLN A 502 2.14 9.84 28.94
N GLN A 503 3.02 8.83 28.97
CA GLN A 503 3.47 8.18 27.75
C GLN A 503 2.32 7.49 27.02
N ALA A 504 1.44 6.79 27.76
CA ALA A 504 0.23 6.21 27.19
C ALA A 504 -0.66 7.26 26.52
N ARG A 505 -0.90 8.40 27.17
CA ARG A 505 -1.67 9.53 26.61
C ARG A 505 -1.09 10.02 25.29
N GLN A 506 0.22 10.23 25.22
CA GLN A 506 0.89 10.71 24.00
C GLN A 506 0.73 9.72 22.85
N LEU A 507 0.94 8.43 23.12
CA LEU A 507 0.83 7.36 22.12
C LEU A 507 -0.61 7.19 21.63
N TYR A 508 -1.58 7.15 22.55
CA TYR A 508 -3.00 7.14 22.17
C TYR A 508 -3.40 8.39 21.38
N THR A 509 -2.87 9.57 21.72
CA THR A 509 -3.15 10.80 20.95
C THR A 509 -2.71 10.66 19.50
N LYS A 510 -1.51 10.15 19.24
CA LYS A 510 -1.02 9.91 17.87
C LYS A 510 -1.93 8.95 17.10
N ALA A 511 -2.31 7.83 17.71
CA ALA A 511 -3.18 6.85 17.06
C ALA A 511 -4.61 7.39 16.85
N ALA A 512 -5.16 8.10 17.84
CA ALA A 512 -6.51 8.67 17.81
C ALA A 512 -6.66 9.76 16.73
N GLN A 513 -5.63 10.60 16.55
CA GLN A 513 -5.57 11.62 15.49
C GLN A 513 -5.60 11.02 14.08
N ARG A 514 -5.15 9.77 13.93
CA ARG A 514 -5.22 9.01 12.67
C ARG A 514 -6.52 8.23 12.49
N GLY A 515 -7.50 8.43 13.38
CA GLY A 515 -8.80 7.78 13.29
C GLY A 515 -8.87 6.41 13.94
N TYR A 516 -7.83 5.96 14.68
CA TYR A 516 -7.90 4.64 15.31
C TYR A 516 -8.90 4.62 16.48
N THR A 517 -10.03 3.96 16.27
CA THR A 517 -11.21 4.05 17.13
C THR A 517 -10.95 3.61 18.57
N ASP A 518 -10.24 2.50 18.78
CA ASP A 518 -9.90 2.04 20.13
C ASP A 518 -8.99 3.04 20.87
N ALA A 519 -8.07 3.70 20.15
CA ALA A 519 -7.22 4.73 20.75
C ALA A 519 -8.02 5.98 21.13
N GLN A 520 -9.01 6.38 20.32
CA GLN A 520 -9.91 7.49 20.65
C GLN A 520 -10.69 7.19 21.94
N TYR A 521 -11.25 5.97 22.05
CA TYR A 521 -11.94 5.53 23.27
C TYR A 521 -11.00 5.52 24.48
N GLN A 522 -9.83 4.88 24.37
CA GLN A 522 -8.86 4.79 25.47
C GLN A 522 -8.30 6.15 25.88
N LEU A 523 -8.11 7.07 24.94
CA LEU A 523 -7.71 8.44 25.23
C LEU A 523 -8.81 9.19 25.99
N GLY A 524 -10.07 9.08 25.57
CA GLY A 524 -11.19 9.66 26.29
C GLY A 524 -11.29 9.12 27.72
N PHE A 525 -11.15 7.81 27.89
CA PHE A 525 -11.10 7.17 29.21
C PHE A 525 -9.95 7.71 30.08
N LEU A 526 -8.75 7.85 29.51
CA LEU A 526 -7.57 8.37 30.23
C LEU A 526 -7.72 9.85 30.62
N LEU A 527 -8.38 10.66 29.80
CA LEU A 527 -8.67 12.08 30.09
C LEU A 527 -9.74 12.25 31.17
N ALA A 528 -10.73 11.34 31.19
CA ALA A 528 -11.77 11.31 32.21
C ALA A 528 -11.27 10.74 33.56
N SER A 529 -10.21 9.91 33.55
CA SER A 529 -9.65 9.30 34.75
C SER A 529 -8.60 10.20 35.43
N GLY A 530 -9.07 10.95 36.42
CA GLY A 530 -8.26 11.78 37.32
C GLY A 530 -9.07 12.20 38.55
N LYS A 531 -8.46 12.87 39.55
CA LYS A 531 -9.26 13.56 40.58
C LYS A 531 -10.21 14.53 39.85
N PRO A 532 -11.48 14.73 40.29
CA PRO A 532 -12.44 15.59 39.60
C PRO A 532 -11.95 17.02 39.33
N SER A 533 -10.98 17.52 40.10
CA SER A 533 -10.32 18.81 39.90
C SER A 533 -9.35 18.88 38.70
N ASN A 534 -8.95 17.73 38.15
CA ASN A 534 -7.88 17.59 37.15
C ASN A 534 -8.32 16.79 35.90
N ALA A 535 -9.58 16.35 35.80
CA ALA A 535 -10.09 15.61 34.65
C ALA A 535 -10.49 16.57 33.52
N ASP A 536 -10.03 16.30 32.30
CA ASP A 536 -10.42 17.06 31.11
C ASP A 536 -11.62 16.39 30.44
N LEU A 537 -12.78 16.52 31.09
CA LEU A 537 -14.01 15.84 30.69
C LEU A 537 -14.55 16.34 29.34
N ALA A 538 -14.29 17.59 28.97
CA ALA A 538 -14.70 18.13 27.68
C ALA A 538 -13.93 17.44 26.54
N SER A 539 -12.60 17.39 26.64
CA SER A 539 -11.78 16.66 25.66
C SER A 539 -12.09 15.16 25.64
N ALA A 540 -12.43 14.55 26.79
CA ALA A 540 -12.84 13.16 26.84
C ALA A 540 -14.11 12.89 26.01
N VAL A 541 -15.13 13.74 26.16
CA VAL A 541 -16.37 13.68 25.40
C VAL A 541 -16.13 13.87 23.91
N ASP A 542 -15.25 14.78 23.51
CA ASP A 542 -14.89 14.99 22.10
C ASP A 542 -14.31 13.72 21.47
N TRP A 543 -13.39 13.04 22.16
CA TRP A 543 -12.80 11.79 21.68
C TRP A 543 -13.79 10.63 21.67
N TRP A 544 -14.63 10.51 22.71
CA TRP A 544 -15.70 9.52 22.72
C TRP A 544 -16.72 9.76 21.62
N THR A 545 -17.03 11.02 21.28
CA THR A 545 -17.91 11.35 20.15
C THR A 545 -17.37 10.80 18.83
N ARG A 546 -16.10 11.05 18.53
CA ARG A 546 -15.46 10.53 17.31
C ARG A 546 -15.44 9.00 17.26
N ALA A 547 -15.21 8.34 18.39
CA ALA A 547 -15.23 6.88 18.47
C ALA A 547 -16.66 6.33 18.34
N ALA A 548 -17.64 7.00 18.95
CA ALA A 548 -19.05 6.63 18.93
C ALA A 548 -19.66 6.74 17.53
N GLU A 549 -19.31 7.81 16.78
CA GLU A 549 -19.69 8.02 15.38
C GLU A 549 -19.14 6.91 14.45
N GLN A 550 -17.99 6.34 14.80
CA GLN A 550 -17.39 5.19 14.12
C GLN A 550 -17.94 3.84 14.61
N GLY A 551 -18.93 3.84 15.50
CA GLY A 551 -19.64 2.63 15.93
C GLY A 551 -19.12 1.99 17.22
N HIS A 552 -18.12 2.56 17.91
CA HIS A 552 -17.53 1.90 19.10
C HIS A 552 -18.52 1.85 20.28
N ALA A 553 -18.99 0.65 20.64
CA ALA A 553 -20.06 0.44 21.62
C ALA A 553 -19.80 1.10 22.99
N GLN A 554 -18.60 0.94 23.57
CA GLN A 554 -18.28 1.53 24.88
C GLN A 554 -18.17 3.06 24.81
N ALA A 555 -17.64 3.63 23.72
CA ALA A 555 -17.62 5.08 23.56
C ALA A 555 -19.03 5.66 23.41
N GLN A 556 -19.95 4.96 22.73
CA GLN A 556 -21.36 5.34 22.67
C GLN A 556 -22.01 5.35 24.06
N PHE A 557 -21.71 4.34 24.89
CA PHE A 557 -22.17 4.30 26.29
C PHE A 557 -21.61 5.45 27.12
N GLU A 558 -20.30 5.70 27.07
CA GLU A 558 -19.66 6.78 27.84
C GLU A 558 -20.16 8.17 27.42
N LEU A 559 -20.34 8.39 26.11
CA LEU A 559 -20.94 9.61 25.58
C LEU A 559 -22.38 9.80 26.06
N ALA A 560 -23.20 8.75 25.99
CA ALA A 560 -24.57 8.78 26.48
C ALA A 560 -24.62 9.11 27.97
N TYR A 561 -23.76 8.49 28.77
CA TYR A 561 -23.67 8.74 30.20
C TYR A 561 -23.23 10.17 30.52
N ALA A 562 -22.26 10.70 29.77
CA ALA A 562 -21.82 12.08 29.88
C ALA A 562 -22.96 13.07 29.56
N GLN A 563 -23.75 12.81 28.51
CA GLN A 563 -24.88 13.64 28.11
C GLN A 563 -26.06 13.54 29.09
N GLU A 564 -26.38 12.36 29.61
CA GLU A 564 -27.47 12.20 30.59
C GLU A 564 -27.20 13.02 31.86
N ASN A 565 -25.94 13.06 32.30
CA ASN A 565 -25.52 13.64 33.56
C ASN A 565 -24.91 15.06 33.42
N GLY A 566 -24.74 15.58 32.20
CA GLY A 566 -24.10 16.87 31.95
C GLY A 566 -22.61 16.92 32.35
N ARG A 567 -21.87 15.82 32.15
CA ARG A 567 -20.46 15.70 32.53
C ARG A 567 -19.56 16.00 31.34
N GLY A 568 -18.86 17.14 31.37
CA GLY A 568 -18.00 17.56 30.25
C GLY A 568 -18.77 18.04 29.01
N THR A 569 -20.10 18.02 29.07
CA THR A 569 -21.01 18.47 28.00
C THR A 569 -22.32 18.96 28.61
N ALA A 570 -23.14 19.67 27.83
CA ALA A 570 -24.47 20.07 28.27
C ALA A 570 -25.36 18.83 28.48
N ARG A 571 -26.19 18.87 29.53
CA ARG A 571 -27.14 17.78 29.81
C ARG A 571 -28.15 17.65 28.68
N ASN A 572 -28.26 16.46 28.09
CA ASN A 572 -29.20 16.14 27.02
C ASN A 572 -29.61 14.66 27.11
N GLU A 573 -30.76 14.39 27.72
CA GLU A 573 -31.26 13.02 27.94
C GLU A 573 -31.80 12.37 26.65
N ALA A 574 -32.30 13.16 25.70
CA ALA A 574 -32.80 12.64 24.43
C ALA A 574 -31.62 12.10 23.58
N ALA A 575 -30.55 12.89 23.46
CA ALA A 575 -29.33 12.44 22.78
C ALA A 575 -28.67 11.25 23.51
N ALA A 576 -28.69 11.24 24.84
CA ALA A 576 -28.20 10.11 25.62
C ALA A 576 -28.98 8.82 25.31
N ALA A 577 -30.32 8.89 25.20
CA ALA A 577 -31.14 7.73 24.86
C ALA A 577 -30.80 7.17 23.46
N GLU A 578 -30.55 8.03 22.48
CA GLU A 578 -30.13 7.60 21.12
C GLU A 578 -28.78 6.86 21.15
N TRP A 579 -27.80 7.39 21.88
CA TRP A 579 -26.48 6.76 21.99
C TRP A 579 -26.52 5.47 22.82
N TYR A 580 -27.31 5.44 23.90
CA TYR A 580 -27.54 4.19 24.63
C TYR A 580 -28.21 3.13 23.76
N ALA A 581 -29.16 3.50 22.89
CA ALA A 581 -29.80 2.56 21.97
C ALA A 581 -28.77 1.92 21.02
N LYS A 582 -27.91 2.73 20.38
CA LYS A 582 -26.85 2.21 19.49
C LYS A 582 -25.86 1.29 20.22
N SER A 583 -25.53 1.60 21.47
CA SER A 583 -24.64 0.77 22.29
C SER A 583 -25.33 -0.53 22.75
N ALA A 584 -26.61 -0.44 23.11
CA ALA A 584 -27.44 -1.56 23.54
C ALA A 584 -27.68 -2.57 22.41
N GLU A 585 -27.89 -2.10 21.17
CA GLU A 585 -28.00 -2.94 19.97
C GLU A 585 -26.74 -3.79 19.71
N GLN A 586 -25.58 -3.35 20.21
CA GLN A 586 -24.32 -4.07 20.14
C GLN A 586 -24.08 -4.99 21.36
N GLY A 587 -25.07 -5.13 22.25
CA GLY A 587 -25.02 -6.02 23.42
C GLY A 587 -24.39 -5.39 24.66
N ASN A 588 -24.22 -4.06 24.73
CA ASN A 588 -23.75 -3.41 25.94
C ASN A 588 -24.84 -3.42 27.03
N THR A 589 -24.67 -4.28 28.04
CA THR A 589 -25.68 -4.47 29.09
C THR A 589 -25.89 -3.23 29.98
N ASP A 590 -24.86 -2.40 30.18
CA ASP A 590 -25.00 -1.16 30.97
C ASP A 590 -25.81 -0.12 30.19
N ALA A 591 -25.62 -0.06 28.86
CA ALA A 591 -26.43 0.78 27.98
C ALA A 591 -27.90 0.31 27.96
N GLN A 592 -28.14 -1.01 27.91
CA GLN A 592 -29.49 -1.59 27.99
C GLN A 592 -30.18 -1.21 29.29
N VAL A 593 -29.49 -1.31 30.43
CA VAL A 593 -30.02 -0.92 31.74
C VAL A 593 -30.33 0.58 31.78
N ASN A 594 -29.41 1.44 31.36
CA ASN A 594 -29.63 2.88 31.42
C ASN A 594 -30.73 3.34 30.47
N LEU A 595 -30.79 2.80 29.25
CA LEU A 595 -31.90 3.06 28.33
C LEU A 595 -33.24 2.56 28.88
N GLY A 596 -33.25 1.38 29.51
CA GLY A 596 -34.45 0.86 30.17
C GLY A 596 -34.95 1.77 31.28
N MET A 597 -34.04 2.38 32.06
CA MET A 597 -34.41 3.37 33.07
C MET A 597 -34.96 4.66 32.45
N LEU A 598 -34.40 5.14 31.34
CA LEU A 598 -34.92 6.31 30.62
C LEU A 598 -36.35 6.07 30.11
N TYR A 599 -36.64 4.89 29.54
CA TYR A 599 -38.00 4.51 29.13
C TYR A 599 -38.96 4.36 30.31
N ARG A 600 -38.53 3.73 31.41
CA ARG A 600 -39.36 3.57 32.62
C ARG A 600 -39.76 4.93 33.21
N ASP A 601 -38.82 5.87 33.23
CA ASP A 601 -38.98 7.16 33.89
C ASP A 601 -39.51 8.25 32.95
N GLY A 602 -39.57 8.00 31.64
CA GLY A 602 -39.99 8.99 30.62
C GLY A 602 -39.02 10.16 30.47
N ARG A 603 -37.72 9.90 30.64
CA ARG A 603 -36.63 10.90 30.60
C ARG A 603 -35.94 10.86 29.24
N GLY A 604 -35.97 11.97 28.49
CA GLY A 604 -35.42 12.04 27.13
C GLY A 604 -36.18 11.24 26.06
N VAL A 605 -37.05 10.32 26.48
CA VAL A 605 -37.93 9.50 25.64
C VAL A 605 -39.33 9.43 26.25
N ALA A 606 -40.34 9.11 25.43
CA ALA A 606 -41.68 8.84 25.95
C ALA A 606 -41.64 7.63 26.89
N ARG A 607 -42.40 7.69 28.00
CA ARG A 607 -42.47 6.59 28.95
C ARG A 607 -43.03 5.34 28.29
N ASP A 608 -42.30 4.23 28.42
CA ASP A 608 -42.64 2.93 27.84
C ASP A 608 -42.13 1.80 28.75
N ASP A 609 -43.01 1.32 29.63
CA ASP A 609 -42.65 0.29 30.61
C ASP A 609 -42.42 -1.09 29.96
N GLU A 610 -43.03 -1.37 28.79
CA GLU A 610 -42.84 -2.62 28.04
C GLU A 610 -41.43 -2.65 27.43
N ARG A 611 -41.03 -1.57 26.75
CA ARG A 611 -39.69 -1.45 26.18
C ARG A 611 -38.60 -1.41 27.26
N ALA A 612 -38.86 -0.75 28.38
CA ALA A 612 -37.97 -0.78 29.54
C ALA A 612 -37.75 -2.21 30.05
N THR A 613 -38.83 -2.96 30.23
CA THR A 613 -38.78 -4.35 30.70
C THR A 613 -38.08 -5.27 29.70
N ALA A 614 -38.29 -5.07 28.40
CA ALA A 614 -37.60 -5.84 27.37
C ALA A 614 -36.06 -5.64 27.44
N LEU A 615 -35.60 -4.40 27.57
CA LEU A 615 -34.18 -4.07 27.72
C LEU A 615 -33.57 -4.64 29.01
N PHE A 616 -34.30 -4.55 30.14
CA PHE A 616 -33.85 -5.16 31.39
C PHE A 616 -33.76 -6.68 31.27
N LEU A 617 -34.72 -7.33 30.60
CA LEU A 617 -34.72 -8.77 30.42
C LEU A 617 -33.51 -9.23 29.59
N GLU A 618 -33.18 -8.50 28.51
CA GLU A 618 -32.02 -8.79 27.67
C GLU A 618 -30.72 -8.70 28.48
N ALA A 619 -30.50 -7.60 29.17
CA ALA A 619 -29.32 -7.41 30.02
C ALA A 619 -29.25 -8.43 31.18
N ALA A 620 -30.39 -8.77 31.78
CA ALA A 620 -30.48 -9.76 32.86
C ALA A 620 -30.18 -11.18 32.37
N ASN A 621 -30.57 -11.52 31.14
CA ASN A 621 -30.22 -12.80 30.52
C ASN A 621 -28.71 -12.88 30.20
N ALA A 622 -28.07 -11.74 29.93
CA ALA A 622 -26.62 -11.63 29.83
C ALA A 622 -25.89 -11.56 31.19
N GLY A 623 -26.62 -11.61 32.31
CA GLY A 623 -26.06 -11.69 33.67
C GLY A 623 -25.85 -10.34 34.36
N ASN A 624 -26.41 -9.24 33.85
CA ASN A 624 -26.32 -7.94 34.51
C ASN A 624 -27.20 -7.88 35.78
N ALA A 625 -26.58 -7.78 36.95
CA ALA A 625 -27.26 -7.87 38.24
C ALA A 625 -28.24 -6.71 38.51
N THR A 626 -27.92 -5.50 38.05
CA THR A 626 -28.80 -4.33 38.13
C THR A 626 -30.07 -4.55 37.30
N ALA A 627 -29.91 -5.13 36.10
CA ALA A 627 -31.02 -5.50 35.24
C ALA A 627 -31.91 -6.59 35.87
N GLU A 628 -31.31 -7.60 36.50
CA GLU A 628 -32.04 -8.64 37.24
C GLU A 628 -32.87 -8.05 38.38
N ASN A 629 -32.32 -7.09 39.13
CA ASN A 629 -33.08 -6.37 40.16
C ASN A 629 -34.22 -5.54 39.56
N ASN A 630 -33.98 -4.83 38.44
CA ASN A 630 -35.03 -4.07 37.75
C ASN A 630 -36.14 -4.98 37.19
N MET A 631 -35.81 -6.20 36.74
CA MET A 631 -36.80 -7.22 36.39
C MET A 631 -37.63 -7.66 37.59
N GLY A 632 -37.00 -7.84 38.75
CA GLY A 632 -37.70 -8.12 40.00
C GLY A 632 -38.71 -7.02 40.36
N ILE A 633 -38.31 -5.75 40.20
CA ILE A 633 -39.20 -4.59 40.41
C ILE A 633 -40.35 -4.59 39.39
N ALA A 634 -40.07 -4.84 38.12
CA ALA A 634 -41.08 -4.89 37.06
C ALA A 634 -42.18 -5.91 37.36
N PHE A 635 -41.81 -7.13 37.78
CA PHE A 635 -42.78 -8.16 38.20
C PHE A 635 -43.50 -7.82 39.50
N ARG A 636 -42.84 -7.20 40.49
CA ARG A 636 -43.49 -6.79 41.75
C ARG A 636 -44.56 -5.73 41.53
N GLU A 637 -44.31 -4.82 40.59
CA GLU A 637 -45.17 -3.67 40.33
C GLU A 637 -46.11 -3.85 39.14
N GLY A 638 -45.89 -4.87 38.30
CA GLY A 638 -46.64 -5.09 37.06
C GLY A 638 -46.35 -4.03 35.99
N ARG A 639 -45.10 -3.53 35.91
CA ARG A 639 -44.69 -2.54 34.90
C ARG A 639 -44.15 -3.27 33.68
N GLY A 640 -44.80 -3.11 32.52
CA GLY A 640 -44.40 -3.79 31.27
C GLY A 640 -44.48 -5.31 31.34
N THR A 641 -45.12 -5.84 32.39
CA THR A 641 -45.35 -7.26 32.64
C THR A 641 -46.54 -7.40 33.59
N SER A 642 -47.07 -8.62 33.73
CA SER A 642 -48.10 -8.90 34.73
C SER A 642 -47.50 -8.97 36.12
N LYS A 643 -48.16 -8.36 37.11
CA LYS A 643 -47.73 -8.44 38.51
C LYS A 643 -47.61 -9.90 38.97
N ASN A 644 -46.45 -10.30 39.47
CA ASN A 644 -46.15 -11.65 39.92
C ASN A 644 -45.04 -11.67 40.98
N ASP A 645 -45.42 -11.75 42.25
CA ASP A 645 -44.48 -11.69 43.37
C ASP A 645 -43.53 -12.91 43.42
N VAL A 646 -43.96 -14.08 42.92
CA VAL A 646 -43.10 -15.28 42.84
C VAL A 646 -41.98 -15.09 41.81
N MET A 647 -42.30 -14.48 40.67
CA MET A 647 -41.28 -14.13 39.67
C MET A 647 -40.38 -13.00 40.14
N ALA A 648 -40.94 -11.99 40.82
CA ALA A 648 -40.17 -10.93 41.45
C ALA A 648 -39.13 -11.50 42.43
N PHE A 649 -39.55 -12.42 43.30
CA PHE A 649 -38.68 -13.13 44.23
C PHE A 649 -37.54 -13.88 43.52
N LYS A 650 -37.84 -14.61 42.43
CA LYS A 650 -36.83 -15.33 41.64
C LYS A 650 -35.78 -14.37 41.05
N TRP A 651 -36.21 -13.24 40.51
CA TRP A 651 -35.29 -12.25 39.93
C TRP A 651 -34.45 -11.52 40.99
N PHE A 652 -35.06 -11.13 42.12
CA PHE A 652 -34.30 -10.60 43.26
C PHE A 652 -33.27 -11.60 43.79
N THR A 653 -33.62 -12.90 43.80
CA THR A 653 -32.69 -13.97 44.18
C THR A 653 -31.47 -14.02 43.25
N ARG A 654 -31.67 -13.93 41.93
CA ARG A 654 -30.56 -13.87 40.96
C ARG A 654 -29.68 -12.64 41.20
N ALA A 655 -30.29 -11.46 41.23
CA ALA A 655 -29.57 -10.19 41.45
C ALA A 655 -28.74 -10.23 42.75
N ALA A 656 -29.36 -10.71 43.83
CA ALA A 656 -28.72 -10.80 45.14
C ALA A 656 -27.52 -11.77 45.16
N ASN A 657 -27.63 -12.90 44.46
CA ASN A 657 -26.56 -13.88 44.30
C ASN A 657 -25.41 -13.34 43.44
N HIS A 658 -25.72 -12.49 42.46
CA HIS A 658 -24.73 -11.77 41.66
C HIS A 658 -24.17 -10.52 42.36
N GLY A 659 -24.58 -10.27 43.61
CA GLY A 659 -23.96 -9.26 44.48
C GLY A 659 -24.66 -7.90 44.50
N ASP A 660 -25.73 -7.69 43.73
CA ASP A 660 -26.46 -6.41 43.70
C ASP A 660 -27.06 -6.08 45.07
N ASP A 661 -26.69 -4.93 45.65
CA ASP A 661 -27.09 -4.55 47.00
C ASP A 661 -28.59 -4.22 47.08
N MET A 662 -29.16 -3.67 46.00
CA MET A 662 -30.59 -3.41 45.89
C MET A 662 -31.40 -4.70 45.72
N GLY A 663 -30.88 -5.69 44.99
CA GLY A 663 -31.42 -7.04 44.87
C GLY A 663 -31.39 -7.77 46.21
N GLN A 664 -30.28 -7.68 46.95
CA GLN A 664 -30.18 -8.20 48.33
C GLN A 664 -31.18 -7.52 49.28
N LEU A 665 -31.33 -6.19 49.19
CA LEU A 665 -32.34 -5.44 49.94
C LEU A 665 -33.75 -5.92 49.61
N ASN A 666 -34.10 -5.99 48.32
CA ASN A 666 -35.42 -6.41 47.87
C ASN A 666 -35.74 -7.86 48.23
N LEU A 667 -34.73 -8.74 48.20
CA LEU A 667 -34.87 -10.13 48.65
C LEU A 667 -35.07 -10.23 50.16
N GLY A 668 -34.33 -9.45 50.95
CA GLY A 668 -34.55 -9.33 52.39
C GLY A 668 -35.95 -8.83 52.72
N TYR A 669 -36.46 -7.88 51.93
CA TYR A 669 -37.83 -7.39 52.04
C TYR A 669 -38.87 -8.46 51.69
N ALA A 670 -38.63 -9.23 50.63
CA ALA A 670 -39.51 -10.32 50.23
C ALA A 670 -39.67 -11.38 51.33
N TYR A 671 -38.57 -11.80 51.96
CA TYR A 671 -38.61 -12.70 53.12
C TYR A 671 -39.24 -12.05 54.37
N SER A 672 -39.04 -10.74 54.58
CA SER A 672 -39.62 -10.04 55.73
C SER A 672 -41.13 -9.90 55.64
N GLN A 673 -41.68 -9.72 54.43
CA GLN A 673 -43.10 -9.44 54.18
C GLN A 673 -43.87 -10.62 53.59
N GLY A 674 -43.19 -11.70 53.22
CA GLY A 674 -43.79 -12.86 52.58
C GLY A 674 -44.18 -12.61 51.11
N GLN A 675 -43.44 -11.77 50.39
CA GLN A 675 -43.72 -11.47 48.98
C GLN A 675 -43.14 -12.56 48.07
N GLY A 676 -43.99 -13.42 47.52
CA GLY A 676 -43.57 -14.51 46.62
C GLY A 676 -42.87 -15.68 47.30
N VAL A 677 -42.70 -15.63 48.63
CA VAL A 677 -42.08 -16.66 49.47
C VAL A 677 -42.72 -16.63 50.86
N ALA A 678 -42.61 -17.72 51.62
CA ALA A 678 -42.99 -17.71 53.03
C ALA A 678 -42.11 -16.72 53.82
N THR A 679 -42.70 -16.08 54.83
CA THR A 679 -41.96 -15.17 55.71
C THR A 679 -40.85 -15.90 56.44
N ASP A 680 -39.64 -15.36 56.39
CA ASP A 680 -38.48 -15.91 57.10
C ASP A 680 -37.59 -14.76 57.61
N ALA A 681 -37.65 -14.52 58.91
CA ALA A 681 -36.90 -13.43 59.55
C ALA A 681 -35.39 -13.69 59.54
N HIS A 682 -34.93 -14.96 59.57
CA HIS A 682 -33.51 -15.28 59.52
C HIS A 682 -32.93 -15.00 58.12
N GLN A 683 -33.67 -15.36 57.06
CA GLN A 683 -33.29 -15.01 55.69
C GLN A 683 -33.37 -13.50 55.44
N ALA A 684 -34.39 -12.81 55.95
CA ALA A 684 -34.46 -11.36 55.87
C ALA A 684 -33.24 -10.68 56.51
N ALA A 685 -32.86 -11.12 57.72
CA ALA A 685 -31.67 -10.64 58.41
C ALA A 685 -30.38 -10.91 57.63
N PHE A 686 -30.24 -12.11 57.05
CA PHE A 686 -29.07 -12.49 56.26
C PHE A 686 -28.88 -11.58 55.04
N TRP A 687 -29.94 -11.37 54.25
CA TRP A 687 -29.87 -10.57 53.03
C TRP A 687 -29.76 -9.06 53.30
N TYR A 688 -30.49 -8.54 54.29
CA TYR A 688 -30.25 -7.17 54.75
C TYR A 688 -28.82 -6.99 55.28
N GLY A 689 -28.26 -7.99 55.97
CA GLY A 689 -26.87 -8.00 56.42
C GLY A 689 -25.87 -7.84 55.29
N LYS A 690 -26.02 -8.59 54.20
CA LYS A 690 -25.18 -8.46 53.01
C LYS A 690 -25.27 -7.06 52.40
N ALA A 691 -26.48 -6.57 52.12
CA ALA A 691 -26.67 -5.24 51.54
C ALA A 691 -26.15 -4.12 52.46
N ALA A 692 -26.37 -4.24 53.77
CA ALA A 692 -25.92 -3.27 54.76
C ALA A 692 -24.40 -3.17 54.85
N ASN A 693 -23.69 -4.30 54.71
CA ASN A 693 -22.23 -4.36 54.66
C ASN A 693 -21.66 -3.74 53.37
N GLN A 694 -22.42 -3.76 52.27
CA GLN A 694 -22.10 -3.02 51.04
C GLN A 694 -22.40 -1.52 51.14
N GLY A 695 -22.98 -1.06 52.25
CA GLY A 695 -23.27 0.35 52.50
C GLY A 695 -24.72 0.77 52.27
N ASN A 696 -25.62 -0.13 51.86
CA ASN A 696 -27.00 0.24 51.54
C ASN A 696 -27.75 0.77 52.76
N ARG A 697 -28.06 2.08 52.77
CA ARG A 697 -28.65 2.78 53.93
C ARG A 697 -30.03 2.25 54.35
N VAL A 698 -30.82 1.72 53.41
CA VAL A 698 -32.15 1.17 53.70
C VAL A 698 -32.01 -0.21 54.34
N ALA A 699 -31.09 -1.03 53.84
CA ALA A 699 -30.77 -2.33 54.44
C ALA A 699 -30.17 -2.17 55.84
N GLN A 700 -29.31 -1.17 56.05
CA GLN A 700 -28.78 -0.82 57.38
C GLN A 700 -29.91 -0.47 58.37
N HIS A 701 -30.90 0.31 57.93
CA HIS A 701 -32.08 0.61 58.75
C HIS A 701 -32.93 -0.62 59.06
N ASN A 702 -33.22 -1.44 58.05
CA ASN A 702 -34.04 -2.64 58.22
C ASN A 702 -33.36 -3.70 59.09
N LEU A 703 -32.04 -3.86 58.97
CA LEU A 703 -31.25 -4.73 59.83
C LEU A 703 -31.26 -4.24 61.29
N ALA A 704 -31.16 -2.92 61.50
CA ALA A 704 -31.25 -2.32 62.83
C ALA A 704 -32.61 -2.61 63.50
N LEU A 705 -33.71 -2.53 62.74
CA LEU A 705 -35.05 -2.91 63.22
C LEU A 705 -35.09 -4.38 63.67
N LEU A 706 -34.52 -5.30 62.89
CA LEU A 706 -34.50 -6.72 63.25
C LEU A 706 -33.71 -6.98 64.55
N TYR A 707 -32.58 -6.31 64.76
CA TYR A 707 -31.84 -6.37 66.02
C TYR A 707 -32.62 -5.74 67.19
N GLN A 708 -33.36 -4.65 66.96
CA GLN A 708 -34.15 -3.99 67.99
C GLN A 708 -35.33 -4.86 68.46
N GLU A 709 -36.00 -5.53 67.52
CA GLU A 709 -37.17 -6.38 67.75
C GLU A 709 -36.80 -7.82 68.14
N GLY A 710 -35.58 -8.27 67.87
CA GLY A 710 -35.17 -9.66 68.09
C GLY A 710 -35.79 -10.64 67.09
N ARG A 711 -36.03 -10.20 65.84
CA ARG A 711 -36.66 -11.00 64.79
C ARG A 711 -35.61 -11.54 63.82
N GLY A 712 -35.46 -12.86 63.77
CA GLY A 712 -34.44 -13.52 62.93
C GLY A 712 -32.99 -13.33 63.42
N LEU A 713 -32.81 -12.53 64.46
CA LEU A 713 -31.56 -12.25 65.15
C LEU A 713 -31.86 -12.14 66.65
N PRO A 714 -30.91 -12.51 67.53
CA PRO A 714 -31.04 -12.20 68.96
C PRO A 714 -31.21 -10.68 69.17
N ARG A 715 -32.15 -10.30 70.04
CA ARG A 715 -32.39 -8.89 70.36
C ARG A 715 -31.12 -8.24 70.89
N ASN A 716 -30.64 -7.19 70.22
CA ASN A 716 -29.42 -6.47 70.56
C ASN A 716 -29.53 -4.98 70.21
N LEU A 717 -29.89 -4.16 71.21
CA LEU A 717 -30.10 -2.73 71.04
C LEU A 717 -28.80 -1.96 70.76
N LYS A 718 -27.64 -2.47 71.18
CA LYS A 718 -26.34 -1.87 70.91
C LYS A 718 -25.98 -2.01 69.42
N GLU A 719 -26.22 -3.18 68.85
CA GLU A 719 -26.04 -3.40 67.40
C GLU A 719 -27.07 -2.62 66.58
N ALA A 720 -28.33 -2.57 67.03
CA ALA A 720 -29.35 -1.74 66.40
C ALA A 720 -28.93 -0.25 66.33
N ALA A 721 -28.40 0.30 67.43
CA ALA A 721 -27.89 1.66 67.48
C ALA A 721 -26.74 1.89 66.49
N GLN A 722 -25.79 0.95 66.36
CA GLN A 722 -24.69 1.07 65.40
C GLN A 722 -25.18 1.12 63.96
N TRP A 723 -26.12 0.25 63.60
CA TRP A 723 -26.69 0.20 62.25
C TRP A 723 -27.56 1.42 61.94
N TYR A 724 -28.37 1.89 62.88
CA TYR A 724 -29.08 3.16 62.73
C TYR A 724 -28.13 4.35 62.55
N ARG A 725 -27.01 4.38 63.26
CA ARG A 725 -25.99 5.42 63.09
C ARG A 725 -25.38 5.40 61.69
N LYS A 726 -25.05 4.23 61.14
CA LYS A 726 -24.54 4.11 59.76
C LYS A 726 -25.58 4.62 58.74
N ALA A 727 -26.84 4.24 58.87
CA ALA A 727 -27.91 4.71 57.98
C ALA A 727 -28.21 6.21 58.13
N ALA A 728 -28.17 6.74 59.36
CA ALA A 728 -28.41 8.15 59.65
C ALA A 728 -27.25 9.05 59.17
N ALA A 729 -26.00 8.56 59.19
CA ALA A 729 -24.86 9.25 58.58
C ALA A 729 -25.06 9.47 57.08
N GLN A 730 -25.75 8.54 56.42
CA GLN A 730 -26.17 8.63 55.01
C GLN A 730 -27.52 9.37 54.82
N GLY A 731 -28.03 10.00 55.88
CA GLY A 731 -29.24 10.82 55.83
C GLY A 731 -30.56 10.07 55.90
N HIS A 732 -30.59 8.79 56.28
CA HIS A 732 -31.86 8.02 56.36
C HIS A 732 -32.77 8.54 57.50
N PRO A 733 -33.96 9.11 57.20
CA PRO A 733 -34.77 9.82 58.20
C PRO A 733 -35.36 8.88 59.25
N ALA A 734 -35.82 7.69 58.86
CA ALA A 734 -36.39 6.72 59.81
C ALA A 734 -35.33 6.13 60.75
N ALA A 735 -34.08 6.00 60.26
CA ALA A 735 -32.98 5.54 61.10
C ALA A 735 -32.57 6.63 62.10
N THR A 736 -32.58 7.89 61.67
CA THR A 736 -32.33 9.05 62.53
C THR A 736 -33.39 9.15 63.63
N ASN A 737 -34.68 8.97 63.29
CA ASN A 737 -35.77 8.95 64.26
C ASN A 737 -35.66 7.78 65.25
N ASN A 738 -35.33 6.58 64.79
CA ASN A 738 -35.21 5.42 65.67
C ASN A 738 -33.95 5.52 66.56
N LEU A 739 -32.86 6.09 66.06
CA LEU A 739 -31.71 6.42 66.87
C LEU A 739 -32.05 7.44 67.98
N ALA A 740 -32.88 8.44 67.67
CA ALA A 740 -33.37 9.39 68.65
C ALA A 740 -34.18 8.72 69.77
N LEU A 741 -35.04 7.75 69.42
CA LEU A 741 -35.76 6.93 70.40
C LEU A 741 -34.80 6.17 71.34
N LEU A 742 -33.73 5.58 70.80
CA LEU A 742 -32.74 4.87 71.62
C LEU A 742 -32.04 5.82 72.61
N TYR A 743 -31.68 7.04 72.19
CA TYR A 743 -31.11 8.05 73.10
C TYR A 743 -32.11 8.60 74.11
N GLN A 744 -33.40 8.69 73.76
CA GLN A 744 -34.45 9.12 74.69
C GLN A 744 -34.61 8.15 75.86
N HIS A 745 -34.57 6.85 75.59
CA HIS A 745 -34.80 5.81 76.59
C HIS A 745 -33.51 5.26 77.23
N GLY A 746 -32.36 5.47 76.61
CA GLY A 746 -31.09 4.86 77.06
C GLY A 746 -30.92 3.42 76.61
N ASP A 747 -31.57 3.04 75.50
CA ASP A 747 -31.66 1.68 74.99
C ASP A 747 -30.46 1.37 74.07
N GLY A 748 -29.47 0.64 74.58
CA GLY A 748 -28.26 0.30 73.81
C GLY A 748 -27.29 1.46 73.57
N VAL A 749 -27.65 2.67 74.01
CA VAL A 749 -26.83 3.89 74.07
C VAL A 749 -27.08 4.62 75.39
N PRO A 750 -26.14 5.43 75.93
CA PRO A 750 -26.40 6.23 77.12
C PRO A 750 -27.58 7.18 76.91
N LYS A 751 -28.51 7.23 77.87
CA LYS A 751 -29.67 8.13 77.83
C LYS A 751 -29.19 9.58 77.68
N ASN A 752 -29.63 10.25 76.62
CA ASN A 752 -29.29 11.64 76.33
C ASN A 752 -30.48 12.35 75.66
N PRO A 753 -31.35 13.01 76.43
CA PRO A 753 -32.54 13.66 75.88
C PRO A 753 -32.21 14.88 75.00
N VAL A 754 -31.04 15.51 75.19
CA VAL A 754 -30.55 16.61 74.33
C VAL A 754 -30.18 16.09 72.93
N ALA A 755 -29.47 14.95 72.86
CA ALA A 755 -29.17 14.28 71.61
C ALA A 755 -30.43 13.73 70.92
N ALA A 756 -31.37 13.16 71.70
CA ALA A 756 -32.65 12.69 71.19
C ALA A 756 -33.45 13.83 70.53
N TYR A 757 -33.61 14.97 71.21
CA TYR A 757 -34.28 16.15 70.66
C TYR A 757 -33.63 16.63 69.34
N ALA A 758 -32.30 16.72 69.31
CA ALA A 758 -31.58 17.17 68.13
C ALA A 758 -31.73 16.20 66.93
N LEU A 759 -31.69 14.90 67.19
CA LEU A 759 -31.91 13.88 66.16
C LEU A 759 -33.36 13.83 65.67
N TYR A 760 -34.36 14.01 66.53
CA TYR A 760 -35.76 14.15 66.07
C TYR A 760 -35.94 15.38 65.17
N THR A 761 -35.28 16.48 65.52
CA THR A 761 -35.31 17.71 64.70
C THR A 761 -34.63 17.50 63.35
N LEU A 762 -33.49 16.81 63.32
CA LEU A 762 -32.81 16.42 62.08
C LEU A 762 -33.69 15.48 61.22
N ALA A 763 -34.33 14.49 61.85
CA ALA A 763 -35.23 13.56 61.16
C ALA A 763 -36.45 14.26 60.57
N GLN A 764 -36.97 15.29 61.25
CA GLN A 764 -38.08 16.13 60.76
C GLN A 764 -37.69 16.92 59.51
N GLN A 765 -36.55 17.63 59.53
CA GLN A 765 -36.14 18.43 58.37
C GLN A 765 -35.89 17.59 57.11
N LYS A 766 -35.51 16.32 57.28
CA LYS A 766 -35.26 15.39 56.19
C LYS A 766 -36.50 14.66 55.69
N LYS A 767 -37.71 15.04 56.12
CA LYS A 767 -38.92 14.22 55.95
C LYS A 767 -39.85 14.69 54.83
N ALA A 768 -40.12 13.77 53.90
CA ALA A 768 -41.46 13.37 53.50
C ALA A 768 -41.71 11.92 54.01
N GLN A 769 -42.84 11.68 54.70
CA GLN A 769 -43.39 10.37 55.16
C GLN A 769 -42.54 9.48 56.11
N LEU A 770 -42.93 9.40 57.38
CA LEU A 770 -42.51 8.41 58.40
C LEU A 770 -43.79 8.04 59.17
N SER A 771 -43.92 6.77 59.57
CA SER A 771 -45.09 6.19 60.24
C SER A 771 -45.37 6.75 61.63
N VAL A 772 -44.36 7.28 62.31
CA VAL A 772 -44.50 8.04 63.57
C VAL A 772 -44.04 9.46 63.31
N ASP A 773 -44.82 10.45 63.73
CA ASP A 773 -44.42 11.85 63.61
C ASP A 773 -43.30 12.15 64.62
N PRO A 774 -42.08 12.49 64.17
CA PRO A 774 -40.99 12.89 65.06
C PRO A 774 -41.39 14.05 65.98
N ASN A 775 -42.40 14.87 65.60
CA ASN A 775 -42.88 15.97 66.44
C ASN A 775 -43.50 15.49 67.76
N VAL A 776 -44.18 14.34 67.77
CA VAL A 776 -44.80 13.81 68.99
C VAL A 776 -43.70 13.43 69.98
N ASN A 777 -42.70 12.69 69.52
CA ASN A 777 -41.58 12.28 70.36
C ASN A 777 -40.67 13.45 70.73
N ARG A 778 -40.42 14.38 69.79
CA ARG A 778 -39.66 15.60 70.06
C ARG A 778 -40.33 16.46 71.11
N SER A 779 -41.64 16.67 71.03
CA SER A 779 -42.40 17.48 72.00
C SER A 779 -42.45 16.80 73.37
N ALA A 780 -42.54 15.46 73.40
CA ALA A 780 -42.47 14.68 74.63
C ALA A 780 -41.08 14.75 75.30
N VAL A 781 -40.00 14.78 74.51
CA VAL A 781 -38.65 15.03 75.05
C VAL A 781 -38.53 16.48 75.49
N GLU A 782 -39.02 17.45 74.70
CA GLU A 782 -38.94 18.88 74.97
C GLU A 782 -39.60 19.28 76.29
N SER A 783 -40.75 18.69 76.62
CA SER A 783 -41.45 18.92 77.88
C SER A 783 -40.69 18.39 79.11
N SER A 784 -39.76 17.46 78.89
CA SER A 784 -38.88 16.91 79.93
C SER A 784 -37.54 17.65 80.09
N LEU A 785 -37.22 18.60 79.21
CA LEU A 785 -35.96 19.33 79.21
C LEU A 785 -36.03 20.65 80.00
N THR A 786 -35.00 20.94 80.79
CA THR A 786 -34.82 22.27 81.39
C THR A 786 -34.62 23.35 80.32
N PRO A 787 -34.83 24.64 80.63
CA PRO A 787 -34.57 25.73 79.67
C PRO A 787 -33.14 25.73 79.10
N ALA A 788 -32.14 25.40 79.92
CA ALA A 788 -30.74 25.31 79.49
C ALA A 788 -30.50 24.13 78.54
N GLU A 789 -31.09 22.96 78.82
CA GLU A 789 -31.01 21.79 77.95
C GLU A 789 -31.75 22.00 76.63
N ARG A 790 -32.91 22.68 76.63
CA ARG A 790 -33.62 23.04 75.39
C ARG A 790 -32.77 23.93 74.49
N LYS A 791 -32.11 24.95 75.06
CA LYS A 791 -31.18 25.81 74.31
C LYS A 791 -30.02 25.00 73.72
N ARG A 792 -29.42 24.10 74.50
CA ARG A 792 -28.34 23.22 74.06
C ARG A 792 -28.79 22.24 72.97
N ALA A 793 -30.02 21.72 73.08
CA ALA A 793 -30.62 20.80 72.13
C ALA A 793 -30.92 21.47 70.79
N GLY A 794 -31.44 22.70 70.81
CA GLY A 794 -31.62 23.52 69.60
C GLY A 794 -30.29 23.82 68.90
N GLN A 795 -29.26 24.23 69.65
CA GLN A 795 -27.92 24.48 69.09
C GLN A 795 -27.29 23.22 68.48
N LEU A 796 -27.48 22.06 69.08
CA LEU A 796 -27.03 20.80 68.50
C LEU A 796 -27.82 20.46 67.24
N ALA A 797 -29.15 20.62 67.25
CA ALA A 797 -30.00 20.39 66.09
C ALA A 797 -29.54 21.22 64.88
N ASP A 798 -29.32 22.51 65.07
CA ASP A 798 -28.84 23.42 64.01
C ASP A 798 -27.51 22.95 63.42
N LYS A 799 -26.57 22.53 64.27
CA LYS A 799 -25.28 21.98 63.83
C LYS A 799 -25.44 20.67 63.05
N LEU A 800 -26.31 19.77 63.51
CA LEU A 800 -26.59 18.51 62.81
C LEU A 800 -27.19 18.75 61.43
N ILE A 801 -28.07 19.75 61.32
CA ILE A 801 -28.75 20.13 60.08
C ILE A 801 -27.76 20.65 59.03
N THR A 802 -26.83 21.52 59.43
CA THR A 802 -25.86 22.14 58.52
C THR A 802 -24.63 21.27 58.27
N SER A 803 -24.49 20.14 58.96
CA SER A 803 -23.31 19.28 58.87
C SER A 803 -23.36 18.36 57.65
N THR A 804 -22.21 18.21 56.99
CA THR A 804 -21.99 17.19 55.95
C THR A 804 -21.95 15.77 56.51
N ASN A 805 -21.66 15.60 57.81
CA ASN A 805 -21.78 14.33 58.51
C ASN A 805 -22.40 14.53 59.91
N PRO A 806 -23.74 14.48 60.00
CA PRO A 806 -24.45 14.72 61.25
C PRO A 806 -24.05 13.74 62.37
N ILE A 807 -23.65 12.51 62.04
CA ILE A 807 -23.27 11.52 63.07
C ILE A 807 -21.91 11.82 63.69
N THR A 808 -20.93 12.29 62.91
CA THR A 808 -19.67 12.78 63.47
C THR A 808 -19.90 13.99 64.37
N THR A 809 -20.74 14.93 63.95
CA THR A 809 -21.11 16.11 64.75
C THR A 809 -21.81 15.72 66.06
N LEU A 810 -22.67 14.70 66.03
CA LEU A 810 -23.29 14.12 67.23
C LEU A 810 -22.22 13.51 68.16
N ASP A 811 -21.24 12.79 67.62
CA ASP A 811 -20.19 12.16 68.42
C ASP A 811 -19.29 13.17 69.12
N ASP A 812 -18.93 14.25 68.44
CA ASP A 812 -18.14 15.33 69.02
C ASP A 812 -18.89 16.00 70.16
N PHE A 813 -20.20 16.18 70.01
CA PHE A 813 -21.06 16.66 71.08
C PHE A 813 -21.10 15.71 72.27
N LEU A 814 -21.28 14.40 72.03
CA LEU A 814 -21.35 13.39 73.10
C LEU A 814 -20.01 13.27 73.84
N LYS A 815 -18.87 13.37 73.15
CA LYS A 815 -17.53 13.40 73.77
C LYS A 815 -17.29 14.66 74.60
N GLY A 816 -17.74 15.82 74.11
CA GLY A 816 -17.65 17.10 74.83
C GLY A 816 -18.56 17.20 76.07
N SER A 817 -19.51 16.28 76.23
CA SER A 817 -20.44 16.22 77.37
C SER A 817 -19.86 15.54 78.61
N HIS A 818 -18.65 14.99 78.52
CA HIS A 818 -17.95 14.23 79.59
C HIS A 818 -16.80 14.99 80.27
N LYS A 819 -16.63 16.30 80.02
CA LYS A 819 -15.77 17.14 80.88
C LYS A 819 -16.66 17.83 81.92
N PRO A 820 -16.34 17.68 83.23
CA PRO A 820 -17.18 18.17 84.33
C PRO A 820 -17.40 19.68 84.30
#